data_AF-A0A2G5HX38-F1
#
_entry.id   AF-A0A2G5HX38-F1
#
_cell.length_a   1.000
_cell.length_b   1.000
_cell.length_c   1.000
_cell.angle_alpha   90.00
_cell.angle_beta   90.00
_cell.angle_gamma   90.00
#
_symmetry.space_group_name_H-M   'P 1'
#
loop_
_entity.id
_entity.type
_entity.pdbx_description
1 polymer ?
#
loop_
_entity_poly.entity_id
_entity_poly.type
_entity_poly.pdbx_seq_one_letter_code
_entity_poly.pdbx_strand_id
1 'polypeptide(L)'
;MFSNLFRTASNAKAPQAEHFELPLHKPRQGQPVDLSIPPEIEAQLKKFPADKQATIREKIRKFKDAIQPHTDEGGDAHYIGDAYAHVNPDCVREWSKDQKPGPYLQYVEAISKKLKHLEYLSLWMLVGCAPPKWRFIRNEEESRKERICRTNVCVIDYRDSSDTITKPFTSTPDLKAFLNNANPPNGQPAVRLVIAEDLSRDLVDMLGEHYDIDPLFFLSHIGDYLFHNTRDRWCELPDLDVDTRNRSHSTITYLRARYFQTEKDFIEAERQSGGFNVLRRLDGDRSRKSLQRSLLDDPEASVTLTRAKSSLWIKPRVAGEPVVAVLLVDPTVKTGHSIWGGYRPFEATPTMKQWTQKADTEPEAPPRTSLFDDVVYWSCRLTPGDLQLVKEDPKYIALPMYKLVIADWLVVLKYMTTMFGLIEWTFSKPHWGESPGDIDELLTRIAPWRRNVPYYQAMVDDSIARLFPAIAVAYPTTPANLVVPAPDISKGIYSLWSDFKNIKHQLDEHKRRIQSIQTMATNAINNEEARRAVKQNTNLARLSFLATFFIPLNFTSSFLSMSPDFPTASNYTTIWLFFVLGIPITILAFIIVDFTKPDKKGITRQAWLKIHPEKPKAAEAMGTQASEPGDKPKTRSTMGWLTNRAETFRRP
;
A
#
# COMPACT_ATOMS: atom_id res chain seq x y z
N MET A 1 -30.94 44.34 -18.66
CA MET A 1 -29.63 43.66 -18.80
C MET A 1 -29.55 42.61 -17.70
N PHE A 2 -29.51 41.31 -17.91
CA PHE A 2 -29.65 40.43 -19.07
C PHE A 2 -30.34 39.17 -18.51
N SER A 3 -31.63 39.00 -18.80
CA SER A 3 -32.34 37.73 -18.68
C SER A 3 -32.86 37.42 -20.07
N ASN A 4 -32.12 36.63 -20.85
CA ASN A 4 -32.57 35.95 -22.07
C ASN A 4 -31.35 35.39 -22.78
N LEU A 5 -31.19 34.07 -22.73
CA LEU A 5 -30.75 33.25 -23.86
C LEU A 5 -30.75 31.81 -23.33
N PHE A 6 -31.82 31.08 -23.64
CA PHE A 6 -31.83 29.67 -24.07
C PHE A 6 -33.28 29.20 -24.10
N ARG A 7 -33.96 29.50 -25.22
CA ARG A 7 -35.26 28.92 -25.58
C ARG A 7 -35.33 28.72 -27.08
N THR A 8 -34.93 27.55 -27.55
CA THR A 8 -35.30 26.87 -28.81
C THR A 8 -34.78 25.43 -28.64
N ALA A 9 -35.49 24.34 -28.88
CA ALA A 9 -36.78 24.11 -29.51
C ALA A 9 -37.42 22.85 -28.91
N SER A 10 -38.74 22.92 -28.74
CA SER A 10 -39.66 21.80 -28.55
C SER A 10 -39.75 20.99 -29.83
N ASN A 11 -39.50 19.67 -29.76
CA ASN A 11 -40.27 18.61 -30.42
C ASN A 11 -39.50 17.28 -30.39
N ALA A 12 -39.77 16.44 -29.40
CA ALA A 12 -39.60 15.00 -29.51
C ALA A 12 -40.54 14.30 -28.52
N LYS A 13 -41.32 13.34 -29.02
CA LYS A 13 -42.24 12.47 -28.27
C LYS A 13 -41.59 11.88 -27.02
N ALA A 14 -42.34 11.83 -25.92
CA ALA A 14 -41.99 11.05 -24.74
C ALA A 14 -41.80 9.56 -25.12
N PRO A 15 -40.67 8.92 -24.80
CA PRO A 15 -40.56 7.48 -24.87
C PRO A 15 -41.32 6.86 -23.69
N GLN A 16 -42.21 5.93 -24.00
CA GLN A 16 -42.86 5.05 -23.04
C GLN A 16 -41.79 4.31 -22.23
N ALA A 17 -41.99 4.21 -20.92
CA ALA A 17 -41.17 3.39 -20.04
C ALA A 17 -41.39 1.91 -20.38
N GLU A 18 -40.47 1.32 -21.15
CA GLU A 18 -40.37 -0.14 -21.27
C GLU A 18 -39.88 -0.70 -19.93
N HIS A 19 -40.82 -1.27 -19.16
CA HIS A 19 -40.50 -2.21 -18.09
C HIS A 19 -39.79 -3.43 -18.70
N PHE A 20 -38.46 -3.46 -18.61
CA PHE A 20 -37.71 -4.70 -18.77
C PHE A 20 -37.87 -5.55 -17.50
N GLU A 21 -38.97 -6.32 -17.43
CA GLU A 21 -39.01 -7.48 -16.54
C GLU A 21 -38.04 -8.54 -17.08
N LEU A 22 -36.93 -8.76 -16.37
CA LEU A 22 -36.10 -9.94 -16.58
C LEU A 22 -36.94 -11.19 -16.27
N PRO A 23 -36.88 -12.25 -17.10
CA PRO A 23 -37.70 -13.43 -16.88
C PRO A 23 -37.28 -14.12 -15.56
N LEU A 24 -38.19 -14.10 -14.59
CA LEU A 24 -38.11 -14.85 -13.34
C LEU A 24 -38.08 -16.36 -13.64
N HIS A 25 -36.90 -16.95 -13.69
CA HIS A 25 -36.76 -18.40 -13.64
C HIS A 25 -37.06 -18.89 -12.22
N LYS A 26 -38.25 -19.45 -12.00
CA LYS A 26 -38.52 -20.33 -10.87
C LYS A 26 -37.72 -21.64 -11.07
N PRO A 27 -36.91 -22.10 -10.10
CA PRO A 27 -36.23 -23.38 -10.25
C PRO A 27 -37.24 -24.53 -10.11
N ARG A 28 -37.21 -25.45 -11.07
CA ARG A 28 -37.82 -26.78 -10.95
C ARG A 28 -36.96 -27.61 -9.99
N GLN A 29 -37.59 -28.32 -9.06
CA GLN A 29 -36.92 -29.22 -8.14
C GLN A 29 -36.25 -30.38 -8.90
N GLY A 30 -34.99 -30.68 -8.56
CA GLY A 30 -34.31 -31.93 -8.93
C GLY A 30 -33.32 -31.85 -10.11
N GLN A 31 -32.39 -30.88 -10.13
CA GLN A 31 -31.26 -30.89 -11.06
C GLN A 31 -29.90 -30.84 -10.33
N PRO A 32 -28.85 -31.45 -10.93
CA PRO A 32 -27.52 -31.55 -10.34
C PRO A 32 -26.93 -30.16 -10.07
N VAL A 33 -26.11 -30.05 -9.02
CA VAL A 33 -25.47 -28.80 -8.59
C VAL A 33 -24.82 -28.12 -9.79
N ASP A 34 -25.35 -26.96 -10.17
CA ASP A 34 -24.85 -26.17 -11.28
C ASP A 34 -23.47 -25.60 -10.91
N LEU A 35 -22.44 -26.07 -11.62
CA LEU A 35 -21.05 -25.62 -11.52
C LEU A 35 -20.81 -24.34 -12.34
N SER A 36 -21.85 -23.75 -12.95
CA SER A 36 -21.72 -22.54 -13.74
C SER A 36 -21.35 -21.33 -12.86
N ILE A 37 -20.40 -20.55 -13.35
CA ILE A 37 -20.01 -19.27 -12.74
C ILE A 37 -21.24 -18.36 -12.79
N PRO A 38 -21.59 -17.65 -11.70
CA PRO A 38 -22.73 -16.75 -11.70
C PRO A 38 -22.73 -15.80 -12.92
N PRO A 39 -23.87 -15.60 -13.60
CA PRO A 39 -23.93 -14.88 -14.88
C PRO A 39 -23.42 -13.43 -14.80
N GLU A 40 -23.52 -12.80 -13.63
CA GLU A 40 -22.95 -11.48 -13.36
C GLU A 40 -21.41 -11.48 -13.39
N ILE A 41 -20.78 -12.51 -12.81
CA ILE A 41 -19.33 -12.69 -12.87
C ILE A 41 -18.93 -12.99 -14.32
N GLU A 42 -19.72 -13.75 -15.06
CA GLU A 42 -19.44 -14.00 -16.48
C GLU A 42 -19.52 -12.72 -17.32
N ALA A 43 -20.49 -11.83 -17.06
CA ALA A 43 -20.55 -10.51 -17.69
C ALA A 43 -19.35 -9.63 -17.33
N GLN A 44 -18.86 -9.71 -16.09
CA GLN A 44 -17.66 -9.01 -15.66
C GLN A 44 -16.39 -9.60 -16.29
N LEU A 45 -16.30 -10.92 -16.41
CA LEU A 45 -15.18 -11.62 -17.03
C LEU A 45 -15.00 -11.21 -18.49
N LYS A 46 -16.09 -11.00 -19.23
CA LYS A 46 -16.05 -10.51 -20.61
C LYS A 46 -15.34 -9.16 -20.78
N LYS A 47 -15.18 -8.37 -19.71
CA LYS A 47 -14.42 -7.10 -19.73
C LYS A 47 -12.90 -7.29 -19.71
N PHE A 48 -12.42 -8.48 -19.36
CA PHE A 48 -11.00 -8.78 -19.27
C PHE A 48 -10.48 -9.46 -20.55
N PRO A 49 -9.17 -9.36 -20.84
CA PRO A 49 -8.48 -10.17 -21.85
C PRO A 49 -8.71 -11.68 -21.66
N ALA A 50 -8.74 -12.45 -22.77
CA ALA A 50 -9.10 -13.87 -22.77
C ALA A 50 -8.18 -14.75 -21.90
N ASP A 51 -6.90 -14.43 -21.83
CA ASP A 51 -5.91 -15.07 -20.95
C ASP A 51 -6.28 -14.88 -19.47
N LYS A 52 -6.61 -13.64 -19.07
CA LYS A 52 -7.06 -13.35 -17.70
C LYS A 52 -8.38 -14.03 -17.36
N GLN A 53 -9.31 -14.10 -18.31
CA GLN A 53 -10.57 -14.81 -18.12
C GLN A 53 -10.33 -16.27 -17.75
N ALA A 54 -9.45 -16.98 -18.47
CA ALA A 54 -9.14 -18.37 -18.19
C ALA A 54 -8.55 -18.56 -16.79
N THR A 55 -7.59 -17.71 -16.39
CA THR A 55 -6.97 -17.74 -15.06
C THR A 55 -8.00 -17.50 -13.95
N ILE A 56 -8.89 -16.51 -14.09
CA ILE A 56 -9.92 -16.22 -13.09
C ILE A 56 -10.88 -17.39 -12.97
N ARG A 57 -11.35 -17.97 -14.09
CA ARG A 57 -12.24 -19.14 -14.07
C ARG A 57 -11.60 -20.32 -13.34
N GLU A 58 -10.32 -20.58 -13.61
CA GLU A 58 -9.58 -21.65 -12.94
C GLU A 58 -9.47 -21.40 -11.42
N LYS A 59 -9.19 -20.15 -11.03
CA LYS A 59 -9.08 -19.78 -9.62
C LYS A 59 -10.42 -19.89 -8.89
N ILE A 60 -11.53 -19.42 -9.46
CA ILE A 60 -12.88 -19.61 -8.89
C ILE A 60 -13.17 -21.09 -8.66
N ARG A 61 -12.87 -21.94 -9.65
CA ARG A 61 -13.05 -23.40 -9.54
C ARG A 61 -12.20 -24.02 -8.42
N LYS A 62 -10.96 -23.58 -8.26
CA LYS A 62 -10.01 -24.13 -7.28
C LYS A 62 -10.27 -23.63 -5.86
N PHE A 63 -10.56 -22.35 -5.70
CA PHE A 63 -10.65 -21.69 -4.39
C PHE A 63 -12.04 -21.82 -3.77
N LYS A 64 -13.10 -21.99 -4.57
CA LYS A 64 -14.48 -22.16 -4.07
C LYS A 64 -14.87 -21.06 -3.07
N ASP A 65 -15.11 -21.42 -1.81
CA ASP A 65 -15.51 -20.53 -0.71
C ASP A 65 -14.38 -19.60 -0.21
N ALA A 66 -13.14 -19.87 -0.61
CA ALA A 66 -11.96 -19.08 -0.28
C ALA A 66 -11.73 -17.90 -1.24
N ILE A 67 -12.66 -17.59 -2.14
CA ILE A 67 -12.56 -16.37 -2.94
C ILE A 67 -12.76 -15.15 -2.04
N GLN A 68 -11.82 -14.22 -2.10
CA GLN A 68 -11.88 -12.96 -1.38
C GLN A 68 -12.77 -11.95 -2.12
N PRO A 69 -13.52 -11.11 -1.39
CA PRO A 69 -14.26 -10.02 -2.00
C PRO A 69 -13.29 -8.93 -2.51
N HIS A 70 -13.74 -8.12 -3.45
CA HIS A 70 -12.96 -7.01 -4.04
C HIS A 70 -11.68 -7.42 -4.78
N THR A 71 -11.56 -8.70 -5.12
CA THR A 71 -10.60 -9.20 -6.11
C THR A 71 -11.29 -9.31 -7.47
N ASP A 72 -10.50 -9.53 -8.53
CA ASP A 72 -11.04 -9.71 -9.88
C ASP A 72 -11.97 -10.94 -9.95
N GLU A 73 -11.69 -11.98 -9.14
CA GLU A 73 -12.49 -13.19 -9.02
C GLU A 73 -13.74 -13.00 -8.14
N GLY A 74 -13.69 -12.10 -7.16
CA GLY A 74 -14.80 -11.81 -6.25
C GLY A 74 -15.99 -11.12 -6.93
N GLY A 75 -15.72 -10.40 -8.02
CA GLY A 75 -16.72 -9.69 -8.80
C GLY A 75 -17.28 -8.44 -8.10
N ASP A 76 -18.42 -7.93 -8.57
CA ASP A 76 -19.10 -6.79 -7.92
C ASP A 76 -19.61 -7.17 -6.53
N ALA A 77 -19.14 -6.44 -5.52
CA ALA A 77 -19.53 -6.63 -4.12
C ALA A 77 -20.88 -5.97 -3.78
N HIS A 78 -21.43 -5.09 -4.64
CA HIS A 78 -22.68 -4.36 -4.37
C HIS A 78 -23.95 -5.15 -4.71
N TYR A 79 -23.84 -6.40 -5.17
CA TYR A 79 -24.99 -7.26 -5.47
C TYR A 79 -25.87 -7.54 -4.24
N ILE A 80 -25.31 -7.43 -3.03
CA ILE A 80 -26.03 -7.54 -1.76
C ILE A 80 -26.78 -6.25 -1.39
N GLY A 81 -26.60 -5.18 -2.16
CA GLY A 81 -27.01 -3.81 -1.83
C GLY A 81 -25.80 -2.92 -1.49
N ASP A 82 -26.04 -1.62 -1.43
CA ASP A 82 -25.03 -0.61 -1.12
C ASP A 82 -25.39 0.20 0.14
N ALA A 83 -24.60 1.24 0.46
CA ALA A 83 -24.83 2.09 1.63
C ALA A 83 -26.16 2.90 1.58
N TYR A 84 -26.76 3.08 0.40
CA TYR A 84 -27.95 3.93 0.20
C TYR A 84 -29.24 3.13 -0.04
N ALA A 85 -29.13 1.90 -0.54
CA ALA A 85 -30.25 0.98 -0.76
C ALA A 85 -30.44 0.03 0.42
N HIS A 86 -31.59 -0.64 0.47
CA HIS A 86 -31.79 -1.78 1.38
C HIS A 86 -30.96 -2.98 0.94
N VAL A 87 -30.65 -3.86 1.89
CA VAL A 87 -30.03 -5.16 1.59
C VAL A 87 -30.96 -5.96 0.69
N ASN A 88 -30.40 -6.68 -0.27
CA ASN A 88 -31.15 -7.57 -1.15
C ASN A 88 -31.99 -8.56 -0.30
N PRO A 89 -33.34 -8.52 -0.38
CA PRO A 89 -34.21 -9.35 0.44
C PRO A 89 -33.99 -10.86 0.29
N ASP A 90 -33.58 -11.31 -0.91
CA ASP A 90 -33.28 -12.72 -1.15
C ASP A 90 -32.04 -13.16 -0.38
N CYS A 91 -31.01 -12.31 -0.36
CA CYS A 91 -29.80 -12.55 0.43
C CYS A 91 -30.13 -12.64 1.92
N VAL A 92 -30.91 -11.71 2.47
CA VAL A 92 -31.31 -11.73 3.88
C VAL A 92 -32.05 -13.02 4.22
N ARG A 93 -33.03 -13.41 3.40
CA ARG A 93 -33.80 -14.65 3.59
C ARG A 93 -32.89 -15.88 3.61
N GLU A 94 -31.92 -15.94 2.70
CA GLU A 94 -30.94 -17.04 2.61
C GLU A 94 -29.96 -17.05 3.80
N TRP A 95 -29.54 -15.88 4.27
CA TRP A 95 -28.62 -15.76 5.40
C TRP A 95 -29.27 -16.23 6.70
N SER A 96 -30.52 -15.83 6.95
CA SER A 96 -31.26 -16.23 8.14
C SER A 96 -31.80 -17.67 8.07
N LYS A 97 -31.81 -18.29 6.88
CA LYS A 97 -32.31 -19.65 6.70
C LYS A 97 -31.52 -20.64 7.57
N ASP A 98 -32.23 -21.47 8.31
CA ASP A 98 -31.69 -22.54 9.15
C ASP A 98 -30.75 -22.04 10.28
N GLN A 99 -30.80 -20.75 10.61
CA GLN A 99 -30.05 -20.15 11.72
C GLN A 99 -30.95 -19.83 12.91
N LYS A 100 -30.43 -20.06 14.12
CA LYS A 100 -30.97 -19.51 15.36
C LYS A 100 -30.00 -18.43 15.84
N PRO A 101 -30.30 -17.14 15.65
CA PRO A 101 -29.43 -16.07 16.12
C PRO A 101 -29.37 -16.08 17.65
N GLY A 102 -28.17 -15.95 18.22
CA GLY A 102 -28.02 -15.84 19.67
C GLY A 102 -28.47 -14.47 20.19
N PRO A 103 -28.52 -14.30 21.52
CA PRO A 103 -29.06 -13.10 22.14
C PRO A 103 -28.36 -11.82 21.70
N TYR A 104 -27.04 -11.86 21.55
CA TYR A 104 -26.26 -10.67 21.20
C TYR A 104 -26.44 -10.31 19.72
N LEU A 105 -26.54 -11.28 18.81
CA LEU A 105 -26.89 -10.99 17.42
C LEU A 105 -28.26 -10.31 17.31
N GLN A 106 -29.28 -10.82 18.03
CA GLN A 106 -30.61 -10.21 18.06
C GLN A 106 -30.56 -8.77 18.60
N TYR A 107 -29.72 -8.51 19.61
CA TYR A 107 -29.46 -7.17 20.13
C TYR A 107 -28.83 -6.26 19.06
N VAL A 108 -27.77 -6.70 18.38
CA VAL A 108 -27.09 -5.93 17.33
C VAL A 108 -28.03 -5.62 16.17
N GLU A 109 -28.87 -6.58 15.75
CA GLU A 109 -29.91 -6.38 14.73
C GLU A 109 -30.98 -5.37 15.15
N ALA A 110 -31.35 -5.35 16.44
CA ALA A 110 -32.35 -4.42 16.94
C ALA A 110 -31.83 -2.98 16.96
N ILE A 111 -30.59 -2.77 17.43
CA ILE A 111 -29.98 -1.43 17.51
C ILE A 111 -29.53 -0.90 16.16
N SER A 112 -29.14 -1.75 15.21
CA SER A 112 -28.66 -1.33 13.89
C SER A 112 -29.73 -0.61 13.06
N LYS A 113 -31.02 -0.86 13.36
CA LYS A 113 -32.16 -0.11 12.80
C LYS A 113 -32.10 1.39 13.09
N LYS A 114 -31.52 1.78 14.24
CA LYS A 114 -31.30 3.18 14.61
C LYS A 114 -29.86 3.62 14.33
N LEU A 115 -28.90 2.75 14.61
CA LEU A 115 -27.47 2.98 14.47
C LEU A 115 -26.96 2.28 13.20
N LYS A 116 -27.16 2.92 12.05
CA LYS A 116 -26.89 2.31 10.73
C LYS A 116 -25.44 1.81 10.56
N HIS A 117 -24.47 2.42 11.22
CA HIS A 117 -23.07 1.96 11.16
C HIS A 117 -22.86 0.54 11.71
N LEU A 118 -23.73 0.05 12.61
CA LEU A 118 -23.69 -1.31 13.15
C LEU A 118 -24.35 -2.35 12.24
N GLU A 119 -25.07 -1.92 11.19
CA GLU A 119 -25.75 -2.82 10.26
C GLU A 119 -24.77 -3.80 9.63
N TYR A 120 -23.57 -3.34 9.23
CA TYR A 120 -22.57 -4.22 8.64
C TYR A 120 -22.13 -5.36 9.59
N LEU A 121 -22.00 -5.09 10.89
CA LEU A 121 -21.67 -6.12 11.88
C LEU A 121 -22.78 -7.19 11.96
N SER A 122 -24.05 -6.79 12.03
CA SER A 122 -25.16 -7.75 12.02
C SER A 122 -25.16 -8.63 10.76
N LEU A 123 -24.92 -8.04 9.58
CA LEU A 123 -24.84 -8.81 8.33
C LEU A 123 -23.64 -9.75 8.32
N TRP A 124 -22.48 -9.29 8.80
CA TRP A 124 -21.28 -10.11 8.92
C TRP A 124 -21.52 -11.31 9.86
N MET A 125 -22.20 -11.10 10.98
CA MET A 125 -22.57 -12.16 11.93
C MET A 125 -23.56 -13.17 11.32
N LEU A 126 -24.57 -12.71 10.58
CA LEU A 126 -25.53 -13.59 9.89
C LEU A 126 -24.86 -14.47 8.82
N VAL A 127 -23.89 -13.91 8.09
CA VAL A 127 -23.16 -14.66 7.05
C VAL A 127 -22.06 -15.55 7.67
N GLY A 128 -21.48 -15.13 8.80
CA GLY A 128 -20.32 -15.74 9.46
C GLY A 128 -18.97 -15.24 8.92
N CYS A 129 -18.99 -14.32 7.95
CA CYS A 129 -17.82 -13.66 7.37
C CYS A 129 -18.26 -12.44 6.54
N ALA A 130 -17.35 -11.81 5.78
CA ALA A 130 -17.67 -10.69 4.90
C ALA A 130 -18.89 -10.98 3.98
N PRO A 131 -20.00 -10.22 4.07
CA PRO A 131 -21.25 -10.53 3.36
C PRO A 131 -21.14 -10.73 1.84
N PRO A 132 -20.29 -10.00 1.09
CA PRO A 132 -20.12 -10.24 -0.35
C PRO A 132 -19.58 -11.64 -0.70
N LYS A 133 -19.03 -12.40 0.26
CA LYS A 133 -18.59 -13.79 0.05
C LYS A 133 -19.75 -14.77 -0.05
N TRP A 134 -20.98 -14.37 0.29
CA TRP A 134 -22.14 -15.26 0.32
C TRP A 134 -22.32 -16.05 -0.98
N ARG A 135 -22.08 -15.43 -2.14
CA ARG A 135 -22.18 -16.09 -3.45
C ARG A 135 -21.29 -17.34 -3.60
N PHE A 136 -20.17 -17.40 -2.90
CA PHE A 136 -19.21 -18.51 -2.93
C PHE A 136 -19.45 -19.51 -1.80
N ILE A 137 -20.09 -19.07 -0.71
CA ILE A 137 -20.33 -19.88 0.49
C ILE A 137 -21.72 -20.54 0.46
N ARG A 138 -22.69 -19.98 -0.25
CA ARG A 138 -24.09 -20.45 -0.27
C ARG A 138 -24.26 -21.93 -0.63
N ASN A 139 -23.33 -22.49 -1.41
CA ASN A 139 -23.34 -23.88 -1.85
C ASN A 139 -22.38 -24.78 -1.04
N GLU A 140 -21.64 -24.22 -0.07
CA GLU A 140 -20.61 -24.88 0.72
C GLU A 140 -21.04 -24.91 2.21
N GLU A 141 -22.10 -25.68 2.50
CA GLU A 141 -22.76 -25.69 3.82
C GLU A 141 -21.83 -26.04 4.99
N GLU A 142 -20.92 -27.00 4.80
CA GLU A 142 -19.98 -27.40 5.85
C GLU A 142 -18.94 -26.31 6.14
N SER A 143 -18.44 -25.63 5.09
CA SER A 143 -17.57 -24.46 5.28
C SER A 143 -18.30 -23.35 6.02
N ARG A 144 -19.57 -23.09 5.67
CA ARG A 144 -20.39 -22.09 6.37
C ARG A 144 -20.56 -22.43 7.86
N LYS A 145 -20.89 -23.68 8.18
CA LYS A 145 -21.07 -24.13 9.58
C LYS A 145 -19.77 -23.97 10.37
N GLU A 146 -18.65 -24.42 9.80
CA GLU A 146 -17.32 -24.30 10.42
C GLU A 146 -16.97 -22.84 10.70
N ARG A 147 -17.15 -21.93 9.73
CA ARG A 147 -16.90 -20.50 9.91
C ARG A 147 -17.73 -19.89 11.02
N ILE A 148 -19.00 -20.27 11.11
CA ILE A 148 -19.94 -19.78 12.11
C ILE A 148 -19.54 -20.17 13.55
N CYS A 149 -19.06 -21.41 13.74
CA CYS A 149 -18.72 -21.95 15.06
C CYS A 149 -17.21 -21.92 15.38
N ARG A 150 -16.35 -21.52 14.42
CA ARG A 150 -14.90 -21.45 14.58
C ARG A 150 -14.54 -20.74 15.88
N THR A 151 -13.73 -21.37 16.70
CA THR A 151 -13.31 -20.82 17.98
C THR A 151 -11.84 -21.14 18.17
N ASN A 152 -11.00 -20.12 18.34
CA ASN A 152 -9.62 -20.26 18.79
C ASN A 152 -9.36 -19.20 19.86
N VAL A 153 -9.46 -19.61 21.12
CA VAL A 153 -9.39 -18.71 22.27
C VAL A 153 -8.44 -19.26 23.31
N CYS A 154 -7.67 -18.39 23.95
CA CYS A 154 -6.85 -18.72 25.11
C CYS A 154 -7.22 -17.80 26.27
N VAL A 155 -7.57 -18.38 27.42
CA VAL A 155 -7.82 -17.63 28.65
C VAL A 155 -6.60 -17.73 29.55
N ILE A 156 -6.11 -16.57 29.99
CA ILE A 156 -4.99 -16.43 30.90
C ILE A 156 -5.49 -15.79 32.20
N ASP A 157 -5.40 -16.55 33.29
CA ASP A 157 -5.76 -16.13 34.65
C ASP A 157 -4.48 -15.84 35.45
N TYR A 158 -4.24 -14.56 35.74
CA TYR A 158 -3.11 -14.11 36.56
C TYR A 158 -3.50 -13.99 38.02
N ARG A 159 -2.58 -14.39 38.89
CA ARG A 159 -2.78 -14.54 40.32
C ARG A 159 -1.61 -13.94 41.07
N ASP A 160 -1.88 -13.40 42.25
CA ASP A 160 -0.87 -12.62 42.99
C ASP A 160 0.26 -13.46 43.59
N SER A 161 0.04 -14.77 43.79
CA SER A 161 0.95 -15.65 44.53
C SER A 161 1.15 -17.04 43.91
N SER A 162 0.65 -17.29 42.70
CA SER A 162 0.77 -18.58 42.03
C SER A 162 1.10 -18.41 40.55
N ASP A 163 1.56 -19.49 39.92
CA ASP A 163 1.78 -19.52 38.47
C ASP A 163 0.52 -19.13 37.69
N THR A 164 0.75 -18.47 36.56
CA THR A 164 -0.26 -18.10 35.58
C THR A 164 -0.97 -19.34 35.06
N ILE A 165 -2.32 -19.34 35.07
CA ILE A 165 -3.10 -20.45 34.52
C ILE A 165 -3.52 -20.10 33.10
N THR A 166 -3.05 -20.89 32.14
CA THR A 166 -3.35 -20.72 30.71
C THR A 166 -4.21 -21.88 30.23
N LYS A 167 -5.35 -21.58 29.60
CA LYS A 167 -6.30 -22.59 29.09
C LYS A 167 -6.76 -22.27 27.67
N PRO A 168 -6.44 -23.12 26.67
CA PRO A 168 -6.96 -22.98 25.31
C PRO A 168 -8.38 -23.56 25.18
N PHE A 169 -9.18 -22.98 24.28
CA PHE A 169 -10.54 -23.39 23.95
C PHE A 169 -10.73 -23.38 22.43
N THR A 170 -11.27 -24.48 21.91
CA THR A 170 -11.63 -24.65 20.49
C THR A 170 -13.14 -24.69 20.26
N SER A 171 -13.92 -24.42 21.31
CA SER A 171 -15.38 -24.59 21.35
C SER A 171 -16.00 -23.49 22.22
N THR A 172 -16.94 -22.75 21.65
CA THR A 172 -17.65 -21.65 22.34
C THR A 172 -18.47 -22.14 23.55
N PRO A 173 -19.20 -23.28 23.50
CA PRO A 173 -19.88 -23.82 24.68
C PRO A 173 -18.95 -24.12 25.86
N ASP A 174 -17.77 -24.71 25.61
CA ASP A 174 -16.81 -25.05 26.67
C ASP A 174 -16.21 -23.79 27.29
N LEU A 175 -15.94 -22.78 26.47
CA LEU A 175 -15.52 -21.46 26.92
C LEU A 175 -16.60 -20.81 27.80
N LYS A 176 -17.87 -20.81 27.37
CA LYS A 176 -19.00 -20.27 28.16
C LYS A 176 -19.14 -20.99 29.50
N ALA A 177 -19.03 -22.32 29.53
CA ALA A 177 -19.07 -23.11 30.75
C ALA A 177 -17.91 -22.77 31.70
N PHE A 178 -16.70 -22.57 31.16
CA PHE A 178 -15.54 -22.16 31.94
C PHE A 178 -15.70 -20.74 32.53
N LEU A 179 -16.14 -19.78 31.73
CA LEU A 179 -16.29 -18.39 32.16
C LEU A 179 -17.42 -18.20 33.19
N ASN A 180 -18.51 -18.98 33.07
CA ASN A 180 -19.64 -18.96 34.01
C ASN A 180 -19.38 -19.72 35.32
N ASN A 181 -18.23 -20.40 35.47
CA ASN A 181 -17.94 -21.14 36.68
C ASN A 181 -17.71 -20.20 37.86
N ALA A 182 -18.72 -20.10 38.73
CA ALA A 182 -18.71 -19.22 39.91
C ALA A 182 -17.68 -19.62 40.97
N ASN A 183 -17.34 -20.91 41.05
CA ASN A 183 -16.38 -21.47 42.00
C ASN A 183 -15.24 -22.14 41.22
N PRO A 184 -14.33 -21.36 40.60
CA PRO A 184 -13.18 -21.93 39.94
C PRO A 184 -12.36 -22.75 40.96
N PRO A 185 -11.88 -23.96 40.60
CA PRO A 185 -11.24 -24.89 41.54
C PRO A 185 -10.02 -24.30 42.25
N ASN A 186 -9.42 -23.26 41.67
CA ASN A 186 -8.24 -22.61 42.19
C ASN A 186 -8.54 -21.16 42.70
N GLY A 187 -9.80 -20.78 42.93
CA GLY A 187 -10.19 -19.42 43.36
C GLY A 187 -10.23 -18.39 42.22
N GLN A 188 -10.81 -17.21 42.48
CA GLN A 188 -10.99 -16.15 41.48
C GLN A 188 -9.64 -15.48 41.10
N PRO A 189 -9.38 -15.23 39.80
CA PRO A 189 -8.15 -14.56 39.36
C PRO A 189 -8.19 -13.07 39.72
N ALA A 190 -7.02 -12.45 39.91
CA ALA A 190 -6.92 -11.00 40.11
C ALA A 190 -7.03 -10.23 38.77
N VAL A 191 -6.50 -10.83 37.71
CA VAL A 191 -6.56 -10.32 36.34
C VAL A 191 -6.85 -11.49 35.40
N ARG A 192 -7.78 -11.31 34.45
CA ARG A 192 -8.13 -12.28 33.42
C ARG A 192 -7.97 -11.64 32.04
N LEU A 193 -7.24 -12.30 31.16
CA LEU A 193 -7.09 -11.94 29.76
C LEU A 193 -7.68 -13.05 28.87
N VAL A 194 -8.62 -12.70 28.01
CA VAL A 194 -9.19 -13.60 26.99
C VAL A 194 -8.61 -13.19 25.64
N ILE A 195 -7.76 -14.03 25.05
CA ILE A 195 -7.18 -13.78 23.73
C ILE A 195 -7.95 -14.61 22.71
N ALA A 196 -8.45 -13.99 21.63
CA ALA A 196 -9.20 -14.67 20.59
C ALA A 196 -8.64 -14.36 19.19
N GLU A 197 -8.51 -15.39 18.36
CA GLU A 197 -8.12 -15.29 16.94
C GLU A 197 -9.32 -15.57 16.03
N ASP A 198 -9.39 -14.84 14.91
CA ASP A 198 -10.37 -15.00 13.82
C ASP A 198 -11.83 -15.14 14.29
N LEU A 199 -12.43 -14.00 14.61
CA LEU A 199 -13.81 -13.92 15.10
C LEU A 199 -14.77 -14.79 14.28
N SER A 200 -15.69 -15.43 14.97
CA SER A 200 -16.84 -16.12 14.39
C SER A 200 -18.14 -15.53 14.95
N ARG A 201 -19.26 -15.88 14.33
CA ARG A 201 -20.58 -15.47 14.83
C ARG A 201 -20.77 -15.90 16.27
N ASP A 202 -20.56 -17.19 16.55
CA ASP A 202 -20.86 -17.76 17.86
C ASP A 202 -19.95 -17.20 18.96
N LEU A 203 -18.67 -16.93 18.63
CA LEU A 203 -17.73 -16.32 19.56
C LEU A 203 -18.08 -14.86 19.87
N VAL A 204 -18.44 -14.07 18.84
CA VAL A 204 -18.91 -12.68 19.03
C VAL A 204 -20.18 -12.66 19.86
N ASP A 205 -21.13 -13.56 19.57
CA ASP A 205 -22.40 -13.64 20.29
C ASP A 205 -22.17 -13.96 21.77
N MET A 206 -21.34 -14.98 22.05
CA MET A 206 -21.04 -15.42 23.41
C MET A 206 -20.27 -14.37 24.22
N LEU A 207 -19.20 -13.79 23.66
CA LEU A 207 -18.42 -12.77 24.38
C LEU A 207 -19.23 -11.50 24.58
N GLY A 208 -20.00 -11.09 23.56
CA GLY A 208 -20.89 -9.94 23.62
C GLY A 208 -21.96 -10.09 24.70
N GLU A 209 -22.64 -11.24 24.74
CA GLU A 209 -23.66 -11.55 25.76
C GLU A 209 -23.04 -11.64 27.17
N HIS A 210 -21.93 -12.36 27.33
CA HIS A 210 -21.36 -12.65 28.63
C HIS A 210 -20.73 -11.41 29.30
N TYR A 211 -20.10 -10.53 28.52
CA TYR A 211 -19.38 -9.37 29.04
C TYR A 211 -20.07 -8.03 28.76
N ASP A 212 -21.24 -8.02 28.10
CA ASP A 212 -21.95 -6.81 27.65
C ASP A 212 -21.03 -5.87 26.84
N ILE A 213 -20.35 -6.44 25.85
CA ILE A 213 -19.36 -5.71 25.05
C ILE A 213 -20.08 -4.78 24.07
N ASP A 214 -19.56 -3.56 23.91
CA ASP A 214 -20.02 -2.63 22.87
C ASP A 214 -19.79 -3.22 21.46
N PRO A 215 -20.84 -3.35 20.62
CA PRO A 215 -20.71 -3.85 19.23
C PRO A 215 -19.67 -3.11 18.38
N LEU A 216 -19.38 -1.85 18.68
CA LEU A 216 -18.33 -1.09 18.00
C LEU A 216 -16.95 -1.74 18.13
N PHE A 217 -16.68 -2.48 19.21
CA PHE A 217 -15.43 -3.22 19.39
C PHE A 217 -15.22 -4.26 18.30
N PHE A 218 -16.25 -5.07 18.04
CA PHE A 218 -16.20 -6.11 17.01
C PHE A 218 -16.21 -5.50 15.61
N LEU A 219 -17.02 -4.46 15.38
CA LEU A 219 -17.06 -3.75 14.11
C LEU A 219 -15.67 -3.20 13.74
N SER A 220 -15.07 -2.43 14.65
CA SER A 220 -13.74 -1.82 14.45
C SER A 220 -12.65 -2.86 14.17
N HIS A 221 -12.80 -4.08 14.71
CA HIS A 221 -11.88 -5.18 14.46
C HIS A 221 -12.06 -5.79 13.06
N ILE A 222 -13.31 -6.00 12.60
CA ILE A 222 -13.55 -6.67 11.31
C ILE A 222 -13.25 -5.79 10.08
N GLY A 223 -13.29 -4.46 10.20
CA GLY A 223 -12.99 -3.55 9.08
C GLY A 223 -11.57 -3.74 8.52
N ASP A 224 -11.41 -3.87 7.20
CA ASP A 224 -10.10 -4.10 6.53
C ASP A 224 -9.91 -3.26 5.25
N TYR A 225 -10.29 -1.98 5.24
CA TYR A 225 -10.21 -1.17 4.02
C TYR A 225 -9.25 0.02 4.19
N LEU A 226 -8.36 0.21 3.22
CA LEU A 226 -7.49 1.40 3.14
C LEU A 226 -8.25 2.60 2.60
N PHE A 227 -9.16 2.33 1.67
CA PHE A 227 -10.01 3.31 1.02
C PHE A 227 -11.37 2.67 0.77
N HIS A 228 -12.39 3.51 0.75
CA HIS A 228 -13.77 3.11 0.53
C HIS A 228 -14.28 3.72 -0.78
N ASN A 229 -15.12 2.99 -1.50
CA ASN A 229 -15.96 3.62 -2.52
C ASN A 229 -17.15 4.31 -1.83
N THR A 230 -17.73 5.29 -2.52
CA THR A 230 -18.85 6.08 -2.00
C THR A 230 -20.11 5.27 -1.69
N ARG A 231 -20.22 4.05 -2.23
CA ARG A 231 -21.33 3.11 -2.06
C ARG A 231 -21.03 1.98 -1.07
N ASP A 232 -19.81 1.93 -0.52
CA ASP A 232 -19.38 0.85 0.37
C ASP A 232 -20.18 0.87 1.67
N ARG A 233 -20.93 -0.20 1.93
CA ARG A 233 -21.72 -0.39 3.15
C ARG A 233 -20.86 -0.64 4.39
N TRP A 234 -19.64 -1.13 4.19
CA TRP A 234 -18.64 -1.43 5.21
C TRP A 234 -17.69 -0.23 5.47
N CYS A 235 -18.11 0.98 5.12
CA CYS A 235 -17.37 2.19 5.45
C CYS A 235 -17.54 2.50 6.94
N GLU A 236 -16.44 2.50 7.68
CA GLU A 236 -16.39 3.01 9.05
C GLU A 236 -16.12 4.51 8.99
N LEU A 237 -16.99 5.28 9.64
CA LEU A 237 -16.81 6.71 9.77
C LEU A 237 -15.80 7.01 10.89
N PRO A 238 -15.00 8.08 10.75
CA PRO A 238 -14.09 8.48 11.81
C PRO A 238 -14.88 8.89 13.05
N ASP A 239 -14.40 8.47 14.20
CA ASP A 239 -14.94 8.87 15.49
C ASP A 239 -14.39 10.23 15.94
N LEU A 240 -15.14 10.91 16.80
CA LEU A 240 -14.61 12.09 17.50
C LEU A 240 -13.55 11.67 18.51
N ASP A 241 -12.40 12.35 18.50
CA ASP A 241 -11.28 12.08 19.42
C ASP A 241 -11.67 12.18 20.90
N VAL A 242 -12.68 13.00 21.23
CA VAL A 242 -13.18 13.14 22.60
C VAL A 242 -13.92 11.87 23.04
N ASP A 243 -14.68 11.27 22.13
CA ASP A 243 -15.46 10.07 22.41
C ASP A 243 -14.56 8.83 22.47
N THR A 244 -13.58 8.73 21.55
CA THR A 244 -12.65 7.59 21.52
C THR A 244 -11.81 7.48 22.80
N ARG A 245 -11.47 8.60 23.45
CA ARG A 245 -10.74 8.62 24.73
C ARG A 245 -11.51 7.99 25.88
N ASN A 246 -12.84 8.06 25.83
CA ASN A 246 -13.73 7.56 26.88
C ASN A 246 -14.19 6.12 26.66
N ARG A 247 -13.83 5.50 25.52
CA ARG A 247 -14.23 4.13 25.21
C ARG A 247 -13.45 3.11 26.05
N SER A 248 -14.12 2.01 26.34
CA SER A 248 -13.54 0.85 27.02
C SER A 248 -12.73 -0.06 26.10
N HIS A 249 -12.61 0.30 24.81
CA HIS A 249 -11.87 -0.48 23.82
C HIS A 249 -11.00 0.40 22.91
N SER A 250 -9.97 -0.21 22.34
CA SER A 250 -9.08 0.39 21.36
C SER A 250 -8.65 -0.63 20.31
N THR A 251 -8.46 -0.17 19.08
CA THR A 251 -7.96 -0.98 17.98
C THR A 251 -6.69 -0.34 17.43
N ILE A 252 -5.67 -1.15 17.22
CA ILE A 252 -4.41 -0.75 16.60
C ILE A 252 -4.29 -1.50 15.28
N THR A 253 -3.96 -0.76 14.23
CA THR A 253 -3.71 -1.32 12.90
C THR A 253 -2.23 -1.22 12.58
N TYR A 254 -1.66 -2.27 12.01
CA TYR A 254 -0.24 -2.37 11.65
C TYR A 254 -0.05 -3.27 10.44
N LEU A 255 1.20 -3.46 10.03
CA LEU A 255 1.57 -4.28 8.87
C LEU A 255 2.42 -5.46 9.30
N ARG A 256 2.21 -6.60 8.65
CA ARG A 256 3.03 -7.80 8.83
C ARG A 256 3.62 -8.20 7.49
N ALA A 257 4.93 -8.42 7.47
CA ALA A 257 5.65 -8.82 6.27
C ALA A 257 5.87 -10.33 6.25
N ARG A 258 5.53 -10.98 5.12
CA ARG A 258 5.72 -12.42 4.94
C ARG A 258 6.40 -12.72 3.61
N TYR A 259 7.36 -13.64 3.65
CA TYR A 259 8.14 -14.10 2.52
C TYR A 259 7.62 -15.47 2.03
N PHE A 260 7.43 -15.60 0.72
CA PHE A 260 7.04 -16.81 0.04
C PHE A 260 8.16 -17.20 -0.91
N GLN A 261 8.61 -18.46 -0.83
CA GLN A 261 9.70 -18.96 -1.67
C GLN A 261 9.22 -19.16 -3.11
N THR A 262 8.00 -19.67 -3.28
CA THR A 262 7.44 -19.96 -4.61
C THR A 262 6.09 -19.28 -4.83
N GLU A 263 5.68 -19.15 -6.10
CA GLU A 263 4.34 -18.68 -6.45
C GLU A 263 3.26 -19.62 -5.92
N LYS A 264 3.54 -20.93 -5.81
CA LYS A 264 2.61 -21.91 -5.25
C LYS A 264 2.34 -21.64 -3.76
N ASP A 265 3.39 -21.31 -3.01
CA ASP A 265 3.26 -20.95 -1.60
C ASP A 265 2.40 -19.71 -1.42
N PHE A 266 2.59 -18.70 -2.27
CA PHE A 266 1.76 -17.50 -2.28
C PHE A 266 0.29 -17.82 -2.62
N ILE A 267 0.02 -18.62 -3.65
CA ILE A 267 -1.35 -19.01 -4.05
C ILE A 267 -2.05 -19.78 -2.92
N GLU A 268 -1.35 -20.69 -2.25
CA GLU A 268 -1.92 -21.41 -1.11
C GLU A 268 -2.16 -20.49 0.09
N ALA A 269 -1.25 -19.55 0.36
CA ALA A 269 -1.46 -18.54 1.39
C ALA A 269 -2.66 -17.63 1.07
N GLU A 270 -2.83 -17.24 -0.19
CA GLU A 270 -3.97 -16.46 -0.67
C GLU A 270 -5.28 -17.24 -0.41
N ARG A 271 -5.30 -18.53 -0.76
CA ARG A 271 -6.42 -19.43 -0.46
C ARG A 271 -6.71 -19.52 1.04
N GLN A 272 -5.68 -19.69 1.88
CA GLN A 272 -5.84 -19.70 3.34
C GLN A 272 -6.43 -18.40 3.87
N SER A 273 -5.98 -17.26 3.35
CA SER A 273 -6.53 -15.95 3.73
C SER A 273 -7.98 -15.75 3.29
N GLY A 274 -8.41 -16.41 2.22
CA GLY A 274 -9.82 -16.56 1.86
C GLY A 274 -10.61 -17.47 2.80
N GLY A 275 -9.93 -18.33 3.55
CA GLY A 275 -10.49 -19.18 4.60
C GLY A 275 -10.87 -18.43 5.88
N PHE A 276 -10.34 -17.22 6.10
CA PHE A 276 -10.60 -16.43 7.31
C PHE A 276 -12.03 -15.88 7.34
N ASN A 277 -12.57 -15.71 8.55
CA ASN A 277 -13.85 -15.04 8.76
C ASN A 277 -13.66 -13.52 8.75
N VAL A 278 -12.63 -13.07 9.48
CA VAL A 278 -12.14 -11.71 9.47
C VAL A 278 -11.32 -11.52 8.20
N LEU A 279 -11.80 -10.66 7.29
CA LEU A 279 -11.17 -10.44 6.00
C LEU A 279 -9.78 -9.81 6.20
N ARG A 280 -8.73 -10.52 5.79
CA ARG A 280 -7.35 -10.02 5.73
C ARG A 280 -6.72 -10.44 4.41
N ARG A 281 -6.61 -9.49 3.49
CA ARG A 281 -6.11 -9.79 2.14
C ARG A 281 -4.58 -9.84 2.11
N LEU A 282 -4.04 -10.89 1.49
CA LEU A 282 -2.62 -10.98 1.17
C LEU A 282 -2.23 -10.20 -0.09
N ASP A 283 -3.21 -9.64 -0.80
CA ASP A 283 -3.05 -8.86 -2.03
C ASP A 283 -2.04 -7.74 -1.81
N GLY A 284 -0.76 -8.08 -1.98
CA GLY A 284 0.37 -7.21 -1.72
C GLY A 284 0.33 -6.06 -2.70
N ASP A 285 -0.35 -4.99 -2.33
CA ASP A 285 -0.41 -3.69 -2.98
C ASP A 285 -0.42 -3.72 -4.52
N ARG A 286 -1.00 -4.76 -5.15
CA ARG A 286 -0.88 -5.10 -6.59
C ARG A 286 0.54 -5.01 -7.17
N SER A 287 1.54 -4.86 -6.31
CA SER A 287 2.92 -4.51 -6.64
C SER A 287 3.83 -5.69 -6.50
N ARG A 288 3.39 -6.77 -5.82
CA ARG A 288 4.13 -8.03 -5.66
C ARG A 288 4.82 -8.43 -6.96
N LYS A 289 4.07 -8.63 -8.05
CA LYS A 289 4.64 -9.00 -9.37
C LYS A 289 5.61 -7.96 -9.93
N SER A 290 5.34 -6.67 -9.69
CA SER A 290 6.25 -5.58 -10.07
C SER A 290 7.53 -5.53 -9.23
N LEU A 291 7.49 -6.03 -7.99
CA LEU A 291 8.62 -6.06 -7.06
C LEU A 291 9.40 -7.39 -7.15
N GLN A 292 8.76 -8.49 -7.57
CA GLN A 292 9.41 -9.80 -7.79
C GLN A 292 10.47 -9.73 -8.88
N ARG A 293 10.10 -9.18 -10.04
CA ARG A 293 10.99 -9.11 -11.20
C ARG A 293 12.05 -8.04 -10.95
N SER A 294 13.26 -8.47 -10.55
CA SER A 294 14.51 -7.68 -10.43
C SER A 294 14.89 -7.12 -9.05
N LEU A 295 14.03 -7.13 -8.03
CA LEU A 295 14.42 -6.64 -6.69
C LEU A 295 14.69 -7.78 -5.69
N LEU A 296 14.14 -8.96 -5.91
CA LEU A 296 14.45 -10.15 -5.12
C LEU A 296 15.48 -11.02 -5.84
N ASP A 297 16.29 -11.74 -5.06
CA ASP A 297 17.34 -12.61 -5.59
C ASP A 297 16.76 -13.82 -6.35
N ASP A 298 15.59 -14.31 -5.91
CA ASP A 298 14.87 -15.42 -6.53
C ASP A 298 13.64 -14.89 -7.31
N PRO A 299 13.52 -15.19 -8.62
CA PRO A 299 12.41 -14.72 -9.45
C PRO A 299 11.04 -15.31 -9.11
N GLU A 300 10.99 -16.47 -8.42
CA GLU A 300 9.73 -17.08 -7.96
C GLU A 300 9.32 -16.59 -6.58
N ALA A 301 10.27 -16.07 -5.80
CA ALA A 301 10.02 -15.59 -4.46
C ALA A 301 9.19 -14.30 -4.46
N SER A 302 8.45 -14.06 -3.39
CA SER A 302 7.75 -12.79 -3.17
C SER A 302 7.66 -12.43 -1.69
N VAL A 303 7.49 -11.14 -1.43
CA VAL A 303 7.12 -10.62 -0.11
C VAL A 303 5.77 -9.93 -0.21
N THR A 304 4.90 -10.18 0.76
CA THR A 304 3.63 -9.46 0.91
C THR A 304 3.62 -8.69 2.21
N LEU A 305 2.98 -7.53 2.18
CA LEU A 305 2.63 -6.77 3.37
C LEU A 305 1.13 -6.93 3.60
N THR A 306 0.78 -7.61 4.68
CA THR A 306 -0.61 -7.84 5.08
C THR A 306 -0.95 -6.88 6.21
N ARG A 307 -2.09 -6.20 6.10
CA ARG A 307 -2.60 -5.39 7.21
C ARG A 307 -3.11 -6.30 8.31
N ALA A 308 -2.77 -5.96 9.54
CA ALA A 308 -3.24 -6.64 10.73
C ALA A 308 -3.82 -5.63 11.71
N LYS A 309 -4.73 -6.11 12.55
CA LYS A 309 -5.37 -5.40 13.64
C LYS A 309 -5.24 -6.21 14.92
N SER A 310 -5.05 -5.50 16.01
CA SER A 310 -5.20 -6.03 17.35
C SER A 310 -6.11 -5.11 18.13
N SER A 311 -7.11 -5.66 18.79
CA SER A 311 -8.15 -4.87 19.46
C SER A 311 -8.28 -5.30 20.90
N LEU A 312 -8.14 -4.36 21.82
CA LEU A 312 -8.24 -4.57 23.25
C LEU A 312 -9.53 -3.95 23.76
N TRP A 313 -10.38 -4.76 24.39
CA TRP A 313 -11.49 -4.30 25.21
C TRP A 313 -11.18 -4.60 26.68
N ILE A 314 -11.53 -3.65 27.55
CA ILE A 314 -11.34 -3.74 28.99
C ILE A 314 -12.70 -3.55 29.64
N LYS A 315 -13.06 -4.45 30.56
CA LYS A 315 -14.32 -4.31 31.30
C LYS A 315 -14.30 -3.04 32.16
N PRO A 316 -15.30 -2.14 32.05
CA PRO A 316 -15.46 -1.03 32.98
C PRO A 316 -15.54 -1.54 34.43
N ARG A 317 -14.66 -1.02 35.29
CA ARG A 317 -14.40 -1.61 36.61
C ARG A 317 -15.37 -1.13 37.68
N VAL A 318 -15.96 -2.07 38.41
CA VAL A 318 -16.60 -1.85 39.72
C VAL A 318 -15.58 -2.19 40.83
N ALA A 319 -15.57 -1.42 41.92
CA ALA A 319 -14.63 -1.64 43.01
C ALA A 319 -14.78 -3.07 43.59
N GLY A 320 -13.67 -3.81 43.67
CA GLY A 320 -13.64 -5.19 44.18
C GLY A 320 -13.73 -6.28 43.11
N GLU A 321 -14.05 -5.95 41.86
CA GLU A 321 -14.02 -6.92 40.75
C GLU A 321 -12.60 -7.10 40.16
N PRO A 322 -12.29 -8.31 39.65
CA PRO A 322 -11.04 -8.55 38.95
C PRO A 322 -10.96 -7.79 37.63
N VAL A 323 -9.74 -7.47 37.19
CA VAL A 323 -9.53 -6.83 35.88
C VAL A 323 -9.79 -7.87 34.80
N VAL A 324 -10.74 -7.61 33.90
CA VAL A 324 -11.04 -8.49 32.76
C VAL A 324 -10.80 -7.75 31.47
N ALA A 325 -10.04 -8.36 30.57
CA ALA A 325 -9.81 -7.83 29.23
C ALA A 325 -10.01 -8.90 28.16
N VAL A 326 -10.47 -8.47 26.98
CA VAL A 326 -10.60 -9.28 25.78
C VAL A 326 -9.66 -8.70 24.72
N LEU A 327 -8.72 -9.51 24.22
CA LEU A 327 -7.77 -9.15 23.19
C LEU A 327 -8.06 -9.94 21.92
N LEU A 328 -8.45 -9.25 20.86
CA LEU A 328 -8.66 -9.82 19.54
C LEU A 328 -7.40 -9.68 18.70
N VAL A 329 -7.01 -10.75 18.03
CA VAL A 329 -5.87 -10.80 17.12
C VAL A 329 -6.27 -11.43 15.79
N ASP A 330 -5.63 -10.99 14.72
CA ASP A 330 -5.94 -11.52 13.40
C ASP A 330 -5.32 -12.90 13.15
N PRO A 331 -6.00 -13.73 12.33
CA PRO A 331 -5.42 -14.97 11.86
C PRO A 331 -4.17 -14.76 11.03
N THR A 332 -3.25 -15.72 11.14
CA THR A 332 -2.02 -15.75 10.35
C THR A 332 -2.06 -16.91 9.36
N VAL A 333 -1.71 -16.67 8.10
CA VAL A 333 -1.56 -17.76 7.11
C VAL A 333 -0.44 -18.69 7.53
N LYS A 334 -0.59 -20.00 7.30
CA LYS A 334 0.38 -21.02 7.72
C LYS A 334 1.54 -21.12 6.74
N THR A 335 1.26 -20.94 5.44
CA THR A 335 2.25 -21.05 4.36
C THR A 335 3.16 -19.82 4.30
N GLY A 336 4.42 -19.99 3.90
CA GLY A 336 5.44 -18.93 3.85
C GLY A 336 6.10 -18.68 5.21
N HIS A 337 7.05 -17.76 5.24
CA HIS A 337 7.93 -17.50 6.38
C HIS A 337 7.89 -16.04 6.81
N SER A 338 8.10 -15.78 8.09
CA SER A 338 8.41 -14.44 8.58
C SER A 338 9.70 -13.95 7.90
N ILE A 339 9.69 -12.74 7.36
CA ILE A 339 10.87 -12.19 6.66
C ILE A 339 12.06 -12.12 7.64
N TRP A 340 13.23 -12.54 7.18
CA TRP A 340 14.47 -12.61 7.97
C TRP A 340 14.38 -13.38 9.31
N GLY A 341 13.45 -14.33 9.41
CA GLY A 341 13.27 -15.14 10.63
C GLY A 341 12.39 -14.50 11.71
N GLY A 342 11.72 -13.38 11.39
CA GLY A 342 10.76 -12.70 12.25
C GLY A 342 11.38 -11.72 13.23
N TYR A 343 10.63 -11.40 14.28
CA TYR A 343 11.05 -10.46 15.31
C TYR A 343 12.09 -11.07 16.25
N ARG A 344 12.87 -10.20 16.90
CA ARG A 344 13.79 -10.60 17.98
C ARG A 344 13.00 -10.77 19.28
N PRO A 345 13.22 -11.85 20.05
CA PRO A 345 12.58 -12.01 21.36
C PRO A 345 12.81 -10.80 22.27
N PHE A 346 11.84 -10.51 23.15
CA PHE A 346 11.91 -9.38 24.07
C PHE A 346 12.74 -9.64 25.33
N GLU A 347 13.41 -10.78 25.38
CA GLU A 347 14.28 -11.20 26.46
C GLU A 347 15.74 -11.02 26.08
N ALA A 348 16.57 -10.75 27.09
CA ALA A 348 18.01 -10.65 26.89
C ALA A 348 18.57 -12.00 26.44
N THR A 349 19.57 -11.97 25.55
CA THR A 349 20.28 -13.18 25.15
C THR A 349 20.88 -13.84 26.39
N PRO A 350 20.61 -15.14 26.62
CA PRO A 350 21.17 -15.84 27.77
C PRO A 350 22.69 -15.79 27.71
N THR A 351 23.31 -15.54 28.87
CA THR A 351 24.77 -15.49 28.96
C THR A 351 25.35 -16.89 28.78
N MET A 352 26.60 -16.98 28.30
CA MET A 352 27.29 -18.28 28.13
C MET A 352 27.29 -19.09 29.44
N LYS A 353 27.45 -18.43 30.60
CA LYS A 353 27.40 -19.08 31.92
C LYS A 353 26.03 -19.71 32.22
N GLN A 354 24.94 -19.03 31.90
CA GLN A 354 23.58 -19.56 32.07
C GLN A 354 23.31 -20.74 31.14
N TRP A 355 23.86 -20.70 29.92
CA TRP A 355 23.78 -21.82 29.00
C TRP A 355 24.57 -23.04 29.50
N THR A 356 25.81 -22.86 29.99
CA THR A 356 26.60 -23.99 30.53
C THR A 356 25.90 -24.69 31.70
N GLN A 357 25.12 -23.96 32.50
CA GLN A 357 24.33 -24.52 33.60
C GLN A 357 23.09 -25.28 33.15
N LYS A 358 22.61 -25.04 31.92
CA LYS A 358 21.42 -25.66 31.31
C LYS A 358 21.74 -26.29 29.96
N ALA A 359 22.95 -26.81 29.78
CA ALA A 359 23.49 -27.19 28.47
C ALA A 359 22.65 -28.26 27.74
N ASP A 360 21.91 -29.08 28.50
CA ASP A 360 21.07 -30.17 27.97
C ASP A 360 19.62 -29.74 27.66
N THR A 361 19.23 -28.48 27.90
CA THR A 361 17.88 -27.98 27.62
C THR A 361 17.91 -26.90 26.55
N GLU A 362 17.18 -27.10 25.45
CA GLU A 362 17.03 -26.08 24.42
C GLU A 362 16.49 -24.77 25.05
N PRO A 363 17.02 -23.60 24.67
CA PRO A 363 16.51 -22.33 25.15
C PRO A 363 15.04 -22.17 24.76
N GLU A 364 14.20 -21.81 25.73
CA GLU A 364 12.79 -21.55 25.47
C GLU A 364 12.65 -20.38 24.48
N ALA A 365 11.97 -20.59 23.36
CA ALA A 365 11.84 -19.61 22.29
C ALA A 365 10.36 -19.40 21.90
N PRO A 366 9.99 -18.20 21.43
CA PRO A 366 8.62 -17.97 20.97
C PRO A 366 8.31 -18.85 19.77
N PRO A 367 7.06 -19.34 19.62
CA PRO A 367 6.68 -20.22 18.52
C PRO A 367 6.90 -19.61 17.13
N ARG A 368 6.64 -18.31 16.95
CA ARG A 368 6.72 -17.59 15.66
C ARG A 368 5.91 -18.22 14.52
N THR A 369 4.93 -19.04 14.86
CA THR A 369 4.01 -19.73 13.94
C THR A 369 2.84 -18.84 13.54
N SER A 370 2.19 -18.22 14.52
CA SER A 370 1.04 -17.34 14.36
C SER A 370 1.15 -16.14 15.32
N LEU A 371 0.44 -15.06 14.98
CA LEU A 371 0.31 -13.92 15.89
C LEU A 371 -0.34 -14.33 17.22
N PHE A 372 -1.36 -15.20 17.16
CA PHE A 372 -2.05 -15.69 18.33
C PHE A 372 -1.10 -16.41 19.30
N ASP A 373 -0.30 -17.35 18.80
CA ASP A 373 0.63 -18.12 19.63
C ASP A 373 1.70 -17.22 20.25
N ASP A 374 2.23 -16.25 19.48
CA ASP A 374 3.22 -15.29 19.97
C ASP A 374 2.63 -14.37 21.06
N VAL A 375 1.39 -13.88 20.87
CA VAL A 375 0.72 -13.04 21.87
C VAL A 375 0.43 -13.83 23.14
N VAL A 376 -0.05 -15.07 23.04
CA VAL A 376 -0.27 -15.96 24.19
C VAL A 376 1.05 -16.19 24.93
N TYR A 377 2.11 -16.55 24.20
CA TYR A 377 3.44 -16.81 24.75
C TYR A 377 3.97 -15.64 25.57
N TRP A 378 3.97 -14.42 25.02
CA TRP A 378 4.47 -13.25 25.73
C TRP A 378 3.52 -12.78 26.85
N SER A 379 2.22 -13.01 26.72
CA SER A 379 1.25 -12.67 27.76
C SER A 379 1.40 -13.57 28.99
N CYS A 380 1.80 -14.84 28.84
CA CYS A 380 2.10 -15.73 29.97
C CYS A 380 3.27 -15.27 30.84
N ARG A 381 4.10 -14.33 30.35
CA ARG A 381 5.38 -13.92 30.96
C ARG A 381 5.36 -12.55 31.61
N LEU A 382 4.18 -12.00 31.86
CA LEU A 382 4.06 -10.78 32.66
C LEU A 382 4.61 -11.02 34.07
N THR A 383 5.51 -10.16 34.53
CA THR A 383 6.09 -10.25 35.87
C THR A 383 5.10 -9.79 36.94
N PRO A 384 5.28 -10.14 38.21
CA PRO A 384 4.44 -9.61 39.29
C PRO A 384 4.41 -8.08 39.35
N GLY A 385 5.52 -7.43 38.98
CA GLY A 385 5.60 -5.97 38.86
C GLY A 385 4.75 -5.43 37.71
N ASP A 386 4.74 -6.11 36.56
CA ASP A 386 3.85 -5.75 35.44
C ASP A 386 2.38 -5.90 35.85
N LEU A 387 2.02 -6.98 36.56
CA LEU A 387 0.66 -7.20 37.05
C LEU A 387 0.20 -6.13 38.05
N GLN A 388 1.10 -5.61 38.88
CA GLN A 388 0.80 -4.47 39.74
C GLN A 388 0.45 -3.24 38.90
N LEU A 389 1.24 -2.95 37.86
CA LEU A 389 0.95 -1.87 36.93
C LEU A 389 -0.39 -2.09 36.21
N VAL A 390 -0.74 -3.33 35.82
CA VAL A 390 -2.05 -3.66 35.20
C VAL A 390 -3.22 -3.38 36.14
N LYS A 391 -3.05 -3.56 37.45
CA LYS A 391 -4.09 -3.22 38.44
C LYS A 391 -4.30 -1.72 38.59
N GLU A 392 -3.24 -0.93 38.38
CA GLU A 392 -3.27 0.54 38.38
C GLU A 392 -3.87 1.08 37.07
N ASP A 393 -3.36 0.63 35.92
CA ASP A 393 -3.89 0.92 34.58
C ASP A 393 -4.08 -0.39 33.78
N PRO A 394 -5.33 -0.87 33.64
CA PRO A 394 -5.66 -2.08 32.90
C PRO A 394 -5.15 -2.13 31.45
N LYS A 395 -4.86 -0.98 30.82
CA LYS A 395 -4.35 -0.95 29.44
C LYS A 395 -3.00 -1.64 29.31
N TYR A 396 -2.22 -1.71 30.40
CA TYR A 396 -0.92 -2.35 30.41
C TYR A 396 -0.97 -3.87 30.19
N ILE A 397 -2.15 -4.49 30.30
CA ILE A 397 -2.29 -5.94 30.08
C ILE A 397 -1.90 -6.35 28.66
N ALA A 398 -2.04 -5.43 27.69
CA ALA A 398 -1.69 -5.66 26.29
C ALA A 398 -0.28 -5.18 25.91
N LEU A 399 0.57 -4.85 26.90
CA LEU A 399 1.97 -4.46 26.66
C LEU A 399 2.75 -5.47 25.79
N PRO A 400 2.60 -6.80 25.97
CA PRO A 400 3.20 -7.79 25.07
C PRO A 400 2.77 -7.62 23.60
N MET A 401 1.48 -7.37 23.37
CA MET A 401 0.94 -7.15 22.03
C MET A 401 1.49 -5.85 21.42
N TYR A 402 1.56 -4.75 22.19
CA TYR A 402 2.13 -3.50 21.68
C TYR A 402 3.61 -3.64 21.29
N LYS A 403 4.39 -4.43 22.04
CA LYS A 403 5.79 -4.76 21.68
C LYS A 403 5.86 -5.56 20.37
N LEU A 404 4.97 -6.52 20.15
CA LEU A 404 4.86 -7.25 18.88
C LEU A 404 4.51 -6.33 17.71
N VAL A 405 3.57 -5.40 17.90
CA VAL A 405 3.21 -4.40 16.88
C VAL A 405 4.41 -3.53 16.50
N ILE A 406 5.17 -3.06 17.48
CA ILE A 406 6.41 -2.29 17.24
C ILE A 406 7.43 -3.13 16.46
N ALA A 407 7.62 -4.38 16.88
CA ALA A 407 8.53 -5.30 16.19
C ALA A 407 8.14 -5.54 14.73
N ASP A 408 6.86 -5.77 14.44
CA ASP A 408 6.35 -5.92 13.09
C ASP A 408 6.57 -4.64 12.25
N TRP A 409 6.33 -3.45 12.82
CA TRP A 409 6.64 -2.18 12.16
C TRP A 409 8.13 -2.02 11.85
N LEU A 410 9.03 -2.35 12.78
CA LEU A 410 10.47 -2.26 12.57
C LEU A 410 10.94 -3.20 11.44
N VAL A 411 10.36 -4.40 11.37
CA VAL A 411 10.62 -5.35 10.27
C VAL A 411 10.15 -4.78 8.93
N VAL A 412 8.94 -4.22 8.87
CA VAL A 412 8.39 -3.59 7.67
C VAL A 412 9.23 -2.39 7.24
N LEU A 413 9.64 -1.52 8.16
CA LEU A 413 10.50 -0.37 7.89
C LEU A 413 11.86 -0.78 7.35
N LYS A 414 12.45 -1.85 7.90
CA LYS A 414 13.69 -2.42 7.38
C LYS A 414 13.49 -2.97 5.97
N TYR A 415 12.37 -3.65 5.71
CA TYR A 415 12.00 -4.11 4.37
C TYR A 415 11.85 -2.97 3.38
N MET A 416 11.11 -1.92 3.72
CA MET A 416 10.97 -0.71 2.91
C MET A 416 12.32 -0.06 2.60
N THR A 417 13.21 0.05 3.60
CA THR A 417 14.56 0.60 3.43
C THR A 417 15.35 -0.18 2.38
N THR A 418 15.29 -1.51 2.43
CA THR A 418 15.92 -2.41 1.47
C THR A 418 15.33 -2.21 0.08
N MET A 419 14.00 -2.19 -0.05
CA MET A 419 13.32 -2.02 -1.34
C MET A 419 13.65 -0.68 -2.00
N PHE A 420 13.68 0.42 -1.24
CA PHE A 420 14.09 1.72 -1.77
C PHE A 420 15.57 1.75 -2.14
N GLY A 421 16.43 1.08 -1.37
CA GLY A 421 17.84 0.94 -1.73
C GLY A 421 18.05 0.20 -3.06
N LEU A 422 17.28 -0.85 -3.31
CA LEU A 422 17.34 -1.61 -4.56
C LEU A 422 16.77 -0.81 -5.76
N ILE A 423 15.70 -0.04 -5.53
CA ILE A 423 15.16 0.88 -6.55
C ILE A 423 16.20 1.95 -6.88
N GLU A 424 16.82 2.58 -5.87
CA GLU A 424 17.89 3.57 -6.06
C GLU A 424 19.10 2.98 -6.79
N TRP A 425 19.51 1.77 -6.46
CA TRP A 425 20.60 1.07 -7.15
C TRP A 425 20.35 0.92 -8.66
N THR A 426 19.07 0.83 -9.07
CA THR A 426 18.71 0.75 -10.49
C THR A 426 19.12 2.02 -11.24
N PHE A 427 19.09 3.20 -10.62
CA PHE A 427 19.55 4.47 -11.22
C PHE A 427 21.05 4.55 -11.42
N SER A 428 21.83 3.86 -10.59
CA SER A 428 23.29 3.89 -10.66
C SER A 428 23.85 3.12 -11.87
N LYS A 429 22.99 2.42 -12.63
CA LYS A 429 23.42 1.68 -13.82
C LYS A 429 23.77 2.65 -14.96
N PRO A 430 24.93 2.50 -15.63
CA PRO A 430 25.43 3.49 -16.61
C PRO A 430 24.51 3.80 -17.80
N HIS A 431 23.67 2.83 -18.22
CA HIS A 431 22.77 2.95 -19.37
C HIS A 431 21.30 3.13 -18.95
N TRP A 432 21.05 3.34 -17.64
CA TRP A 432 19.69 3.50 -17.15
C TRP A 432 19.08 4.81 -17.67
N GLY A 433 17.89 4.70 -18.25
CA GLY A 433 17.18 5.84 -18.85
C GLY A 433 17.47 6.05 -20.33
N GLU A 434 18.34 5.26 -20.97
CA GLU A 434 18.49 5.28 -22.43
C GLU A 434 17.22 4.79 -23.15
N SER A 435 16.48 3.87 -22.53
CA SER A 435 15.19 3.39 -23.02
C SER A 435 14.02 4.01 -22.25
N PRO A 436 12.91 4.39 -22.91
CA PRO A 436 11.72 4.90 -22.21
C PRO A 436 11.10 3.87 -21.24
N GLY A 437 11.30 2.58 -21.51
CA GLY A 437 10.77 1.49 -20.69
C GLY A 437 11.36 1.43 -19.28
N ASP A 438 12.63 1.84 -19.11
CA ASP A 438 13.30 1.83 -17.80
C ASP A 438 12.62 2.79 -16.80
N ILE A 439 12.07 3.89 -17.31
CA ILE A 439 11.37 4.91 -16.53
C ILE A 439 9.97 4.42 -16.15
N ASP A 440 9.22 3.88 -17.12
CA ASP A 440 7.88 3.35 -16.88
C ASP A 440 7.90 2.19 -15.88
N GLU A 441 8.91 1.31 -15.99
CA GLU A 441 9.12 0.23 -15.03
C GLU A 441 9.38 0.78 -13.62
N LEU A 442 10.20 1.83 -13.50
CA LEU A 442 10.48 2.45 -12.21
C LEU A 442 9.25 3.11 -11.58
N LEU A 443 8.51 3.90 -12.37
CA LEU A 443 7.29 4.55 -11.90
C LEU A 443 6.27 3.52 -11.43
N THR A 444 6.19 2.39 -12.13
CA THR A 444 5.36 1.24 -11.75
C THR A 444 5.80 0.62 -10.42
N ARG A 445 7.12 0.50 -10.17
CA ARG A 445 7.67 -0.05 -8.91
C ARG A 445 7.46 0.88 -7.71
N ILE A 446 7.52 2.20 -7.89
CA ILE A 446 7.40 3.17 -6.79
C ILE A 446 5.96 3.62 -6.50
N ALA A 447 5.07 3.58 -7.49
CA ALA A 447 3.68 4.02 -7.35
C ALA A 447 2.91 3.36 -6.18
N PRO A 448 3.07 2.04 -5.91
CA PRO A 448 2.39 1.37 -4.79
C PRO A 448 2.84 1.95 -3.44
N TRP A 449 4.15 2.09 -3.22
CA TRP A 449 4.71 2.73 -2.04
C TRP A 449 4.22 4.18 -1.87
N ARG A 450 4.24 4.98 -2.94
CA ARG A 450 3.74 6.35 -2.93
C ARG A 450 2.28 6.44 -2.51
N ARG A 451 1.46 5.49 -2.98
CA ARG A 451 0.03 5.42 -2.61
C ARG A 451 -0.15 5.01 -1.15
N ASN A 452 0.64 4.07 -0.65
CA ASN A 452 0.36 3.40 0.62
C ASN A 452 1.06 4.00 1.84
N VAL A 453 2.27 4.57 1.70
CA VAL A 453 3.01 5.17 2.81
C VAL A 453 2.18 6.22 3.60
N PRO A 454 1.37 7.10 2.97
CA PRO A 454 0.51 8.01 3.72
C PRO A 454 -0.50 7.30 4.64
N TYR A 455 -1.05 6.16 4.22
CA TYR A 455 -1.95 5.37 5.07
C TYR A 455 -1.17 4.72 6.23
N TYR A 456 0.05 4.27 5.97
CA TYR A 456 0.91 3.70 7.03
C TYR A 456 1.28 4.75 8.07
N GLN A 457 1.55 5.99 7.64
CA GLN A 457 1.71 7.13 8.56
C GLN A 457 0.46 7.36 9.40
N ALA A 458 -0.73 7.38 8.78
CA ALA A 458 -1.99 7.56 9.49
C ALA A 458 -2.25 6.43 10.52
N MET A 459 -1.92 5.18 10.19
CA MET A 459 -2.03 4.04 11.12
C MET A 459 -1.14 4.21 12.36
N VAL A 460 0.10 4.68 12.18
CA VAL A 460 1.02 4.94 13.30
C VAL A 460 0.57 6.16 14.10
N ASP A 461 0.09 7.22 13.44
CA ASP A 461 -0.42 8.42 14.11
C ASP A 461 -1.67 8.14 14.94
N ASP A 462 -2.60 7.33 14.42
CA ASP A 462 -3.78 6.86 15.15
C ASP A 462 -3.38 5.99 16.36
N SER A 463 -2.40 5.09 16.18
CA SER A 463 -1.85 4.29 17.28
C SER A 463 -1.24 5.16 18.37
N ILE A 464 -0.50 6.21 17.98
CA ILE A 464 0.10 7.18 18.89
C ILE A 464 -0.99 7.95 19.66
N ALA A 465 -2.00 8.45 18.96
CA ALA A 465 -3.09 9.21 19.56
C ALA A 465 -3.87 8.39 20.59
N ARG A 466 -4.09 7.09 20.31
CA ARG A 466 -4.81 6.16 21.19
C ARG A 466 -3.99 5.71 22.41
N LEU A 467 -2.70 5.40 22.21
CA LEU A 467 -1.84 4.89 23.28
C LEU A 467 -1.27 5.99 24.18
N PHE A 468 -1.05 7.19 23.65
CA PHE A 468 -0.37 8.29 24.36
C PHE A 468 -1.19 9.60 24.37
N PRO A 469 -2.47 9.59 24.79
CA PRO A 469 -3.33 10.76 24.73
C PRO A 469 -2.81 11.93 25.58
N ALA A 470 -2.19 11.64 26.74
CA ALA A 470 -1.61 12.67 27.62
C ALA A 470 -0.44 13.42 26.95
N ILE A 471 0.38 12.71 26.17
CA ILE A 471 1.49 13.32 25.42
C ILE A 471 0.95 14.09 24.22
N ALA A 472 -0.04 13.54 23.50
CA ALA A 472 -0.67 14.22 22.38
C ALA A 472 -1.31 15.57 22.78
N VAL A 473 -1.87 15.68 23.99
CA VAL A 473 -2.45 16.91 24.56
C VAL A 473 -1.41 17.87 25.13
N ALA A 474 -0.20 17.41 25.48
CA ALA A 474 0.88 18.27 25.95
C ALA A 474 1.64 18.99 24.82
N TYR A 475 1.57 18.48 23.58
CA TYR A 475 2.25 19.02 22.39
C TYR A 475 1.40 19.81 21.35
N PRO A 476 0.16 20.26 21.58
CA PRO A 476 -0.51 21.20 20.69
C PRO A 476 -0.36 22.62 21.24
N THR A 477 0.80 23.26 21.03
CA THR A 477 0.88 24.75 21.09
C THR A 477 0.20 25.40 22.32
N THR A 478 0.32 24.84 23.52
CA THR A 478 -0.30 25.39 24.73
C THR A 478 0.64 26.43 25.35
N PRO A 479 0.16 27.65 25.71
CA PRO A 479 0.98 28.66 26.38
C PRO A 479 1.54 28.15 27.71
N ALA A 480 2.77 28.56 28.02
CA ALA A 480 3.69 28.04 29.04
C ALA A 480 3.21 27.97 30.52
N ASN A 481 1.93 28.20 30.81
CA ASN A 481 1.42 28.39 32.17
C ASN A 481 0.62 27.20 32.75
N LEU A 482 0.45 26.09 32.01
CA LEU A 482 -0.12 24.85 32.54
C LEU A 482 0.93 23.74 32.46
N VAL A 483 1.71 23.59 33.54
CA VAL A 483 2.64 22.46 33.69
C VAL A 483 1.81 21.21 33.99
N VAL A 484 1.39 20.51 32.94
CA VAL A 484 0.96 19.11 33.09
C VAL A 484 2.23 18.31 33.40
N PRO A 485 2.30 17.57 34.52
CA PRO A 485 3.45 16.71 34.78
C PRO A 485 3.65 15.77 33.60
N ALA A 486 4.83 15.81 32.98
CA ALA A 486 5.15 14.89 31.91
C ALA A 486 5.03 13.45 32.46
N PRO A 487 4.28 12.56 31.78
CA PRO A 487 4.13 11.18 32.24
C PRO A 487 5.51 10.50 32.34
N ASP A 488 5.69 9.65 33.35
CA ASP A 488 6.92 8.88 33.53
C ASP A 488 7.11 7.91 32.36
N ILE A 489 7.98 8.29 31.42
CA ILE A 489 8.29 7.53 30.20
C ILE A 489 9.01 6.22 30.54
N SER A 490 9.44 5.98 31.78
CA SER A 490 10.16 4.77 32.14
C SER A 490 9.26 3.55 32.41
N LYS A 491 7.93 3.70 32.48
CA LYS A 491 7.00 2.64 32.93
C LYS A 491 5.83 2.38 32.00
N GLY A 492 5.31 1.15 32.04
CA GLY A 492 4.08 0.74 31.36
C GLY A 492 4.11 0.97 29.85
N ILE A 493 2.96 1.39 29.28
CA ILE A 493 2.85 1.73 27.85
C ILE A 493 3.76 2.91 27.48
N TYR A 494 3.96 3.89 28.37
CA TYR A 494 4.76 5.08 28.07
C TYR A 494 6.23 4.76 27.76
N SER A 495 6.75 3.63 28.24
CA SER A 495 8.08 3.11 27.85
C SER A 495 8.24 2.88 26.35
N LEU A 496 7.13 2.65 25.63
CA LEU A 496 7.12 2.41 24.19
C LEU A 496 7.08 3.71 23.36
N TRP A 497 6.97 4.88 24.00
CA TRP A 497 6.85 6.17 23.31
C TRP A 497 8.03 6.45 22.37
N SER A 498 9.26 6.19 22.82
CA SER A 498 10.47 6.38 22.01
C SER A 498 10.47 5.53 20.76
N ASP A 499 9.98 4.29 20.85
CA ASP A 499 9.92 3.36 19.74
C ASP A 499 8.87 3.79 18.71
N PHE A 500 7.67 4.18 19.15
CA PHE A 500 6.65 4.74 18.25
C PHE A 500 7.12 6.03 17.56
N LYS A 501 7.80 6.92 18.30
CA LYS A 501 8.42 8.13 17.72
C LYS A 501 9.46 7.78 16.65
N ASN A 502 10.28 6.76 16.90
CA ASN A 502 11.27 6.28 15.93
C ASN A 502 10.60 5.69 14.68
N ILE A 503 9.54 4.89 14.84
CA ILE A 503 8.75 4.36 13.72
C ILE A 503 8.20 5.50 12.86
N LYS A 504 7.55 6.49 13.49
CA LYS A 504 7.02 7.66 12.77
C LYS A 504 8.12 8.41 12.02
N HIS A 505 9.25 8.66 12.67
CA HIS A 505 10.38 9.34 12.05
C HIS A 505 10.91 8.60 10.82
N GLN A 506 11.06 7.27 10.89
CA GLN A 506 11.50 6.46 9.75
C GLN A 506 10.47 6.43 8.61
N LEU A 507 9.16 6.43 8.90
CA LEU A 507 8.12 6.58 7.86
C LEU A 507 8.21 7.95 7.16
N ASP A 508 8.43 9.02 7.92
CA ASP A 508 8.61 10.36 7.37
C ASP A 508 9.87 10.45 6.48
N GLU A 509 10.95 9.76 6.85
CA GLU A 509 12.14 9.61 6.02
C GLU A 509 11.84 8.86 4.73
N HIS A 510 11.14 7.73 4.80
CA HIS A 510 10.74 6.95 3.63
C HIS A 510 9.85 7.74 2.67
N LYS A 511 8.93 8.56 3.18
CA LYS A 511 8.13 9.47 2.36
C LYS A 511 9.00 10.47 1.61
N ARG A 512 9.97 11.10 2.30
CA ARG A 512 10.93 12.03 1.68
C ARG A 512 11.82 11.32 0.65
N ARG A 513 12.27 10.11 0.95
CA ARG A 513 13.05 9.27 0.03
C ARG A 513 12.27 8.95 -1.25
N ILE A 514 11.00 8.58 -1.15
CA ILE A 514 10.12 8.37 -2.32
C ILE A 514 10.05 9.63 -3.20
N GLN A 515 9.85 10.80 -2.60
CA GLN A 515 9.80 12.07 -3.34
C GLN A 515 11.12 12.40 -4.03
N SER A 516 12.25 12.12 -3.36
CA SER A 516 13.59 12.26 -3.94
C SER A 516 13.76 11.36 -5.17
N ILE A 517 13.42 10.07 -5.06
CA ILE A 517 13.49 9.11 -6.17
C ILE A 517 12.63 9.56 -7.37
N GLN A 518 11.41 10.07 -7.11
CA GLN A 518 10.56 10.60 -8.18
C GLN A 518 11.20 11.81 -8.87
N THR A 519 11.77 12.73 -8.09
CA THR A 519 12.45 13.92 -8.62
C THR A 519 13.66 13.52 -9.47
N MET A 520 14.46 12.55 -8.99
CA MET A 520 15.58 11.99 -9.75
C MET A 520 15.13 11.36 -11.06
N ALA A 521 14.03 10.60 -11.07
CA ALA A 521 13.47 10.01 -12.28
C ALA A 521 13.03 11.08 -13.28
N THR A 522 12.30 12.12 -12.84
CA THR A 522 11.90 13.23 -13.71
C THR A 522 13.11 13.97 -14.29
N ASN A 523 14.15 14.22 -13.50
CA ASN A 523 15.36 14.87 -13.97
C ASN A 523 16.11 14.01 -15.01
N ALA A 524 16.12 12.69 -14.85
CA ALA A 524 16.70 11.78 -15.82
C ALA A 524 15.94 11.80 -17.16
N ILE A 525 14.60 11.81 -17.12
CA ILE A 525 13.75 11.95 -18.32
C ILE A 525 14.13 13.22 -19.09
N ASN A 526 14.14 14.36 -18.40
CA ASN A 526 14.44 15.65 -19.02
C ASN A 526 15.84 15.68 -19.64
N ASN A 527 16.82 15.02 -19.01
CA ASN A 527 18.19 14.94 -19.53
C ASN A 527 18.27 14.05 -20.78
N GLU A 528 17.58 12.91 -20.78
CA GLU A 528 17.56 12.02 -21.95
C GLU A 528 16.84 12.67 -23.14
N GLU A 529 15.70 13.33 -22.93
CA GLU A 529 15.01 14.08 -23.96
C GLU A 529 15.90 15.19 -24.54
N ALA A 530 16.63 15.91 -23.68
CA ALA A 530 17.61 16.90 -24.13
C ALA A 530 18.72 16.29 -24.99
N ARG A 531 19.29 15.14 -24.58
CA ARG A 531 20.31 14.42 -25.37
C ARG A 531 19.76 13.95 -26.71
N ARG A 532 18.55 13.40 -26.74
CA ARG A 532 17.86 12.98 -27.97
C ARG A 532 17.61 14.15 -28.91
N ALA A 533 17.15 15.29 -28.38
CA ALA A 533 16.97 16.51 -29.16
C ALA A 533 18.29 17.00 -29.77
N VAL A 534 19.40 16.94 -29.02
CA VAL A 534 20.74 17.28 -29.54
C VAL A 534 21.17 16.31 -30.65
N LYS A 535 20.95 15.00 -30.48
CA LYS A 535 21.28 13.99 -31.50
C LYS A 535 20.44 14.16 -32.76
N GLN A 536 19.15 14.43 -32.62
CA GLN A 536 18.25 14.75 -33.74
C GLN A 536 18.69 16.02 -34.46
N ASN A 537 19.03 17.08 -33.72
CA ASN A 537 19.56 18.32 -34.29
C ASN A 537 20.85 18.09 -35.08
N THR A 538 21.73 17.21 -34.59
CA THR A 538 22.96 16.83 -35.32
C THR A 538 22.65 16.11 -36.64
N ASN A 539 21.68 15.18 -36.63
CA ASN A 539 21.26 14.48 -37.85
C ASN A 539 20.57 15.43 -38.84
N LEU A 540 19.73 16.34 -38.36
CA LEU A 540 19.12 17.40 -39.17
C LEU A 540 20.19 18.32 -39.78
N ALA A 541 21.23 18.66 -39.02
CA ALA A 541 22.35 19.45 -39.53
C ALA A 541 23.10 18.72 -40.65
N ARG A 542 23.34 17.40 -40.52
CA ARG A 542 23.95 16.57 -41.58
C ARG A 542 23.10 16.54 -42.85
N LEU A 543 21.79 16.35 -42.72
CA LEU A 543 20.86 16.37 -43.85
C LEU A 543 20.79 17.74 -44.51
N SER A 544 20.73 18.81 -43.72
CA SER A 544 20.71 20.18 -44.23
C SER A 544 22.00 20.53 -44.98
N PHE A 545 23.15 20.06 -44.47
CA PHE A 545 24.43 20.21 -45.16
C PHE A 545 24.42 19.48 -46.52
N LEU A 546 23.92 18.24 -46.55
CA LEU A 546 23.81 17.45 -47.78
C LEU A 546 22.88 18.12 -48.80
N ALA A 547 21.73 18.62 -48.37
CA ALA A 547 20.78 19.33 -49.20
C ALA A 547 21.37 20.63 -49.78
N THR A 548 22.09 21.40 -48.96
CA THR A 548 22.78 22.63 -49.39
C THR A 548 23.81 22.35 -50.49
N PHE A 549 24.46 21.18 -50.46
CA PHE A 549 25.40 20.76 -51.49
C PHE A 549 24.69 20.35 -52.80
N PHE A 550 23.65 19.50 -52.72
CA PHE A 550 23.04 18.90 -53.91
C PHE A 550 21.97 19.76 -54.59
N ILE A 551 21.22 20.58 -53.86
CA ILE A 551 20.14 21.39 -54.45
C ILE A 551 20.67 22.30 -55.58
N PRO A 552 21.75 23.07 -55.39
CA PRO A 552 22.27 23.93 -56.46
C PRO A 552 22.86 23.15 -57.65
N LEU A 553 23.51 22.01 -57.39
CA LEU A 553 24.07 21.14 -58.44
C LEU A 553 22.97 20.49 -59.27
N ASN A 554 21.91 19.98 -58.63
CA ASN A 554 20.74 19.43 -59.29
C ASN A 554 20.02 20.50 -60.11
N PHE A 555 19.85 21.70 -59.56
CA PHE A 555 19.27 22.83 -60.31
C PHE A 555 20.09 23.15 -61.56
N THR A 556 21.41 23.22 -61.46
CA THR A 556 22.29 23.50 -62.60
C THR A 556 22.19 22.39 -63.66
N SER A 557 22.16 21.12 -63.24
CA SER A 557 21.98 19.97 -64.12
C SER A 557 20.63 20.00 -64.85
N SER A 558 19.53 20.20 -64.10
CA SER A 558 18.19 20.30 -64.67
C SER A 558 18.04 21.49 -65.62
N PHE A 559 18.60 22.65 -65.26
CA PHE A 559 18.56 23.86 -66.10
C PHE A 559 19.27 23.64 -67.44
N LEU A 560 20.47 23.06 -67.41
CA LEU A 560 21.23 22.72 -68.63
C LEU A 560 20.55 21.62 -69.47
N SER A 561 19.78 20.73 -68.82
CA SER A 561 19.01 19.68 -69.51
C SER A 561 17.70 20.15 -70.14
N MET A 562 17.16 21.31 -69.74
CA MET A 562 15.84 21.78 -70.19
C MET A 562 15.89 22.50 -71.54
N SER A 563 17.06 22.97 -71.97
CA SER A 563 17.22 23.66 -73.26
C SER A 563 17.75 22.71 -74.33
N PRO A 564 17.09 22.63 -75.50
CA PRO A 564 17.47 21.73 -76.59
C PRO A 564 18.74 22.14 -77.35
N ASP A 565 19.31 23.32 -77.06
CA ASP A 565 20.49 23.85 -77.78
C ASP A 565 21.83 23.43 -77.17
N PHE A 566 21.86 23.07 -75.88
CA PHE A 566 23.08 22.66 -75.18
C PHE A 566 23.59 21.23 -75.51
N PRO A 567 22.74 20.23 -75.82
CA PRO A 567 23.18 18.89 -76.21
C PRO A 567 23.76 18.81 -77.63
N THR A 568 23.40 19.75 -78.50
CA THR A 568 23.70 19.70 -79.95
C THR A 568 25.03 20.39 -80.30
N ALA A 569 25.64 21.09 -79.33
CA ALA A 569 26.99 21.64 -79.46
C ALA A 569 28.02 20.49 -79.31
N SER A 570 28.60 20.07 -80.43
CA SER A 570 29.53 18.96 -80.61
C SER A 570 30.93 19.19 -80.00
N ASN A 571 31.02 19.71 -78.77
CA ASN A 571 32.29 19.92 -78.07
C ASN A 571 32.15 19.73 -76.55
N TYR A 572 33.25 19.36 -75.91
CA TYR A 572 33.46 19.18 -74.46
C TYR A 572 33.05 20.39 -73.56
N THR A 573 32.48 21.45 -74.14
CA THR A 573 32.09 22.71 -73.51
C THR A 573 30.88 22.61 -72.59
N THR A 574 29.91 21.73 -72.87
CA THR A 574 28.69 21.60 -72.05
C THR A 574 29.00 21.00 -70.67
N ILE A 575 29.95 20.05 -70.61
CA ILE A 575 30.45 19.49 -69.35
C ILE A 575 31.18 20.58 -68.53
N TRP A 576 31.94 21.45 -69.20
CA TRP A 576 32.67 22.54 -68.54
C TRP A 576 31.72 23.61 -67.98
N LEU A 577 30.64 23.94 -68.68
CA LEU A 577 29.61 24.88 -68.22
C LEU A 577 28.94 24.44 -66.91
N PHE A 578 28.73 23.13 -66.72
CA PHE A 578 28.23 22.61 -65.45
C PHE A 578 29.16 22.94 -64.27
N PHE A 579 30.47 22.79 -64.42
CA PHE A 579 31.42 23.11 -63.36
C PHE A 579 31.52 24.61 -63.08
N VAL A 580 31.47 25.43 -64.14
CA VAL A 580 31.59 26.90 -64.03
C VAL A 580 30.35 27.53 -63.39
N LEU A 581 29.16 26.95 -63.57
CA LEU A 581 27.94 27.45 -62.93
C LEU A 581 27.68 26.75 -61.59
N GLY A 582 27.88 25.44 -61.51
CA GLY A 582 27.56 24.64 -60.32
C GLY A 582 28.45 24.94 -59.12
N ILE A 583 29.77 25.13 -59.32
CA ILE A 583 30.71 25.39 -58.21
C ILE A 583 30.45 26.78 -57.57
N PRO A 584 30.32 27.89 -58.30
CA PRO A 584 30.05 29.19 -57.69
C PRO A 584 28.71 29.27 -56.97
N ILE A 585 27.65 28.66 -57.53
CA ILE A 585 26.32 28.67 -56.91
C ILE A 585 26.32 27.82 -55.62
N THR A 586 27.00 26.68 -55.61
CA THR A 586 27.15 25.89 -54.37
C THR A 586 27.97 26.64 -53.31
N ILE A 587 29.07 27.30 -53.68
CA ILE A 587 29.86 28.14 -52.76
C ILE A 587 28.99 29.26 -52.20
N LEU A 588 28.19 29.94 -53.04
CA LEU A 588 27.28 30.99 -52.60
C LEU A 588 26.23 30.45 -51.62
N ALA A 589 25.65 29.27 -51.88
CA ALA A 589 24.71 28.62 -50.98
C ALA A 589 25.35 28.33 -49.60
N PHE A 590 26.59 27.85 -49.57
CA PHE A 590 27.31 27.65 -48.30
C PHE A 590 27.62 28.96 -47.56
N ILE A 591 27.96 30.03 -48.28
CA ILE A 591 28.18 31.35 -47.68
C ILE A 591 26.88 31.86 -47.04
N ILE A 592 25.74 31.73 -47.72
CA ILE A 592 24.43 32.14 -47.19
C ILE A 592 24.08 31.32 -45.93
N VAL A 593 24.30 30.01 -45.95
CA VAL A 593 24.04 29.15 -44.77
C VAL A 593 24.98 29.51 -43.61
N ASP A 594 26.26 29.78 -43.87
CA ASP A 594 27.20 30.17 -42.82
C ASP A 594 26.90 31.56 -42.23
N PHE A 595 26.43 32.49 -43.08
CA PHE A 595 26.03 33.83 -42.66
C PHE A 595 24.75 33.83 -41.82
N THR A 596 23.81 32.90 -42.10
CA THR A 596 22.52 32.78 -41.40
C THR A 596 22.59 31.95 -40.11
N LYS A 597 23.75 31.40 -39.72
CA LYS A 597 23.90 30.67 -38.45
C LYS A 597 23.57 31.55 -37.22
N PRO A 598 22.66 31.11 -36.34
CA PRO A 598 22.14 31.94 -35.24
C PRO A 598 23.19 32.28 -34.16
N ASP A 599 24.21 31.44 -33.96
CA ASP A 599 25.17 31.57 -32.84
C ASP A 599 26.34 32.53 -33.05
N LYS A 600 26.35 33.35 -34.12
CA LYS A 600 27.48 34.26 -34.47
C LYS A 600 28.85 33.55 -34.58
N LYS A 601 28.88 32.21 -34.71
CA LYS A 601 30.07 31.37 -34.86
C LYS A 601 30.42 31.04 -36.32
N GLY A 602 29.71 31.60 -37.29
CA GLY A 602 30.01 31.41 -38.73
C GLY A 602 31.35 32.04 -39.08
N ILE A 603 32.22 31.31 -39.78
CA ILE A 603 33.59 31.74 -40.11
C ILE A 603 33.54 32.95 -41.05
N THR A 604 32.63 32.93 -42.03
CA THR A 604 32.44 34.02 -43.00
C THR A 604 31.88 35.27 -42.35
N ARG A 605 30.92 35.12 -41.43
CA ARG A 605 30.36 36.22 -40.66
C ARG A 605 31.38 36.82 -39.69
N GLN A 606 32.21 36.00 -39.03
CA GLN A 606 33.28 36.50 -38.17
C GLN A 606 34.37 37.22 -38.96
N ALA A 607 34.75 36.69 -40.12
CA ALA A 607 35.67 37.37 -41.03
C ALA A 607 35.07 38.70 -41.52
N TRP A 608 33.78 38.71 -41.87
CA TRP A 608 33.07 39.93 -42.25
C TRP A 608 32.99 40.94 -41.10
N LEU A 609 32.66 40.52 -39.87
CA LEU A 609 32.67 41.38 -38.68
C LEU A 609 34.07 41.90 -38.30
N LYS A 610 35.12 41.14 -38.64
CA LYS A 610 36.52 41.56 -38.43
C LYS A 610 36.96 42.64 -39.43
N ILE A 611 36.39 42.62 -40.64
CA ILE A 611 36.66 43.59 -41.71
C ILE A 611 35.70 44.80 -41.59
N HIS A 612 34.47 44.56 -41.18
CA HIS A 612 33.41 45.55 -40.97
C HIS A 612 32.81 45.35 -39.57
N PRO A 613 33.43 45.91 -38.52
CA PRO A 613 32.86 45.86 -37.19
C PRO A 613 31.50 46.56 -37.19
N GLU A 614 30.45 45.84 -36.80
CA GLU A 614 29.16 46.46 -36.49
C GLU A 614 29.41 47.52 -35.40
N LYS A 615 29.04 48.78 -35.66
CA LYS A 615 29.00 49.80 -34.61
C LYS A 615 28.07 49.28 -33.50
N PRO A 616 28.45 49.33 -32.22
CA PRO A 616 27.53 48.97 -31.16
C PRO A 616 26.27 49.82 -31.32
N LYS A 617 25.11 49.17 -31.52
CA LYS A 617 23.84 49.85 -31.28
C LYS A 617 23.89 50.26 -29.82
N ALA A 618 23.84 51.57 -29.57
CA ALA A 618 23.68 52.12 -28.24
C ALA A 618 22.54 51.34 -27.57
N ALA A 619 22.81 50.82 -26.37
CA ALA A 619 21.77 50.23 -25.56
C ALA A 619 20.65 51.27 -25.41
N GLU A 620 19.45 50.94 -25.89
CA GLU A 620 18.25 51.58 -25.37
C GLU A 620 18.23 51.27 -23.88
N ALA A 621 18.51 52.31 -23.10
CA ALA A 621 18.29 52.30 -21.67
C ALA A 621 16.79 52.16 -21.42
N MET A 622 16.36 51.01 -20.94
CA MET A 622 15.18 50.89 -20.08
C MET A 622 15.56 50.08 -18.86
N GLY A 623 15.65 50.79 -17.73
CA GLY A 623 15.60 50.33 -16.33
C GLY A 623 16.57 49.20 -15.97
N THR A 624 17.47 49.34 -15.01
CA THR A 624 17.13 49.59 -13.60
C THR A 624 18.43 49.78 -12.83
N GLN A 625 18.47 50.83 -12.00
CA GLN A 625 19.33 51.13 -10.84
C GLN A 625 20.83 50.77 -10.83
N ALA A 626 21.62 51.81 -10.55
CA ALA A 626 23.03 51.75 -10.20
C ALA A 626 23.27 51.03 -8.87
N SER A 627 24.33 50.21 -8.82
CA SER A 627 24.99 49.77 -7.59
C SER A 627 26.47 50.18 -7.64
N GLU A 628 26.94 50.67 -6.49
CA GLU A 628 28.23 51.32 -6.21
C GLU A 628 29.50 50.51 -6.58
N PRO A 629 30.67 51.16 -6.71
CA PRO A 629 31.90 50.53 -7.17
C PRO A 629 32.66 49.89 -6.01
N GLY A 630 32.88 48.57 -6.07
CA GLY A 630 33.81 47.92 -5.15
C GLY A 630 33.70 46.41 -5.09
N ASP A 631 34.09 45.69 -6.15
CA ASP A 631 34.79 44.42 -5.98
C ASP A 631 35.46 43.94 -7.27
N LYS A 632 36.75 43.58 -7.19
CA LYS A 632 37.51 43.00 -8.30
C LYS A 632 37.32 41.48 -8.32
N PRO A 633 36.83 40.84 -9.40
CA PRO A 633 36.80 39.39 -9.46
C PRO A 633 38.20 38.84 -9.81
N LYS A 634 38.72 37.99 -8.92
CA LYS A 634 39.94 37.21 -9.08
C LYS A 634 39.84 36.26 -10.28
N THR A 635 40.80 36.35 -11.19
CA THR A 635 41.05 35.37 -12.26
C THR A 635 41.49 34.04 -11.64
N ARG A 636 40.66 33.00 -11.76
CA ARG A 636 41.04 31.61 -11.46
C ARG A 636 41.54 30.97 -12.76
N SER A 637 42.86 30.81 -12.86
CA SER A 637 43.54 29.98 -13.85
C SER A 637 43.25 28.50 -13.54
N THR A 638 42.70 27.78 -14.51
CA THR A 638 42.56 26.32 -14.50
C THR A 638 43.91 25.68 -14.78
N MET A 639 44.48 25.02 -13.76
CA MET A 639 45.70 24.23 -13.86
C MET A 639 45.37 22.85 -14.44
N GLY A 640 46.12 22.46 -15.48
CA GLY A 640 45.95 21.20 -16.21
C GLY A 640 46.39 19.98 -15.39
N TRP A 641 45.66 18.88 -15.57
CA TRP A 641 45.98 17.58 -14.99
C TRP A 641 47.11 16.91 -15.77
N LEU A 642 48.19 16.58 -15.06
CA LEU A 642 49.29 15.74 -15.55
C LEU A 642 49.03 14.27 -15.22
N THR A 643 49.30 13.44 -16.21
CA THR A 643 49.27 11.97 -16.21
C THR A 643 50.52 11.35 -15.57
N ASN A 644 50.37 10.06 -15.19
CA ASN A 644 51.34 9.06 -14.72
C ASN A 644 51.43 8.96 -13.17
N ARG A 645 51.20 7.80 -12.54
CA ARG A 645 52.01 6.58 -12.66
C ARG A 645 51.33 5.41 -11.93
N ALA A 646 51.65 4.22 -12.38
CA ALA A 646 51.12 2.93 -11.95
C ALA A 646 51.76 2.39 -10.64
N GLU A 647 51.07 1.37 -10.11
CA GLU A 647 51.56 0.16 -9.42
C GLU A 647 51.67 0.09 -7.88
N THR A 648 50.96 -0.96 -7.40
CA THR A 648 51.22 -1.85 -6.26
C THR A 648 51.02 -1.33 -4.83
N PHE A 649 50.11 -1.95 -4.07
CA PHE A 649 50.46 -2.72 -2.87
C PHE A 649 49.31 -3.65 -2.42
N ARG A 650 49.72 -4.77 -1.83
CA ARG A 650 48.95 -5.97 -1.46
C ARG A 650 48.01 -5.79 -0.26
N ARG A 651 47.02 -6.70 -0.19
CA ARG A 651 46.28 -7.22 0.99
C ARG A 651 47.17 -7.46 2.23
N PRO A 652 46.63 -7.55 3.46
CA PRO A 652 45.45 -8.35 3.87
C PRO A 652 44.09 -7.73 3.63
#